data_AF-A0AAD2JGF1-F1
#
_entry.id   AF-A0AAD2JGF1-F1
#
_cell.length_a   1.000
_cell.length_b   1.000
_cell.length_c   1.000
_cell.angle_alpha   90.00
_cell.angle_beta   90.00
_cell.angle_gamma   90.00
#
_symmetry.space_group_name_H-M   'P 1'
#
loop_
_entity.id
_entity.type
_entity.pdbx_description
1 polymer ?
#
loop_
_entity_poly.entity_id
_entity_poly.type
_entity_poly.pdbx_seq_one_letter_code
_entity_poly.pdbx_strand_id
1 'polypeptide(L)'
;MNRNQPAMNQNQNQHQHQPAMMNQNQHQPAMMNQNQHQHQNQLPPEDSTYNEGLGVQLHVNYHRRTRAPTRLVFARLLKAGLAISFLYAALSQAYILKKWAGQNPKAITDDDTPPDFFWKGGEEEEEEDPGGDDNWSRKKQNQDHQQKQKQIKFVFEGITVDGLSPPTVPPAPTQLFPPTSSMGPVEDGRDKSEEESKAESLVTLHPAAPKRPREIAQQQQQQNTNKSNATLHLIPRDQVEFLDKFSDSWLIPKKNLLGINVPTIDYVEQACFQIMIRNDARMTLDWTDFMVEHLSKWWSELKVTVDMDKHMFDHTIHLLQQYIDKQAREIVTTAARTRNGARIPNADTNTRTTRTEEEELPKSPLHPTVAMIAYQTYTSVFQERERLLSPHSLAASLMPLIHVGFGRILIVGYKSDDWKHAWGALELVASKIPGAILENINAINTTTNTTTTTNTTANTAAPNTSTTSFSMKVGHTEIAYVQIPSQSWVKTNAYEINVPKGALFGVQAAIKGNLTKQFHNASAEDWLGTTYDRSYWKYFYLTEPDTILHTKKHLLSLIRDGLDRGIMYMPHRLQPIPHEYNLPPAKKGANQQQDVTKGNKYLSKRYKGRYLPGDIHPFSNITFLDRDDHCCDAGKGWPGRSAEFGEKQIPCGTWWWGCGFDRVVDVRQLNATLIREKHKRLLSYSIMSLNSGTGVIFGPAEQGRRCFPSKEPCSFSSSE
;
A
#
# COMPACT_ATOMS: atom_id res chain seq x y z
N MET A 1 -68.61 -35.45 39.50
CA MET A 1 -68.76 -34.18 40.24
C MET A 1 -67.88 -33.13 39.56
N ASN A 2 -68.30 -31.96 39.09
CA ASN A 2 -69.61 -31.41 38.76
C ASN A 2 -69.33 -30.35 37.68
N ARG A 3 -70.17 -30.30 36.64
CA ARG A 3 -70.29 -29.17 35.70
C ARG A 3 -70.78 -27.93 36.47
N ASN A 4 -70.44 -26.73 36.01
CA ASN A 4 -71.46 -25.76 35.55
C ASN A 4 -70.85 -24.53 34.84
N GLN A 5 -71.56 -24.16 33.78
CA GLN A 5 -71.45 -23.03 32.83
C GLN A 5 -72.08 -21.72 33.42
N PRO A 6 -72.52 -20.70 32.63
CA PRO A 6 -71.86 -19.76 31.67
C PRO A 6 -72.33 -18.26 31.81
N ALA A 7 -72.05 -17.45 30.76
CA ALA A 7 -72.66 -16.17 30.31
C ALA A 7 -71.88 -14.88 30.70
N MET A 8 -71.75 -13.81 29.89
CA MET A 8 -72.57 -13.20 28.83
C MET A 8 -71.74 -12.38 27.79
N ASN A 9 -72.39 -12.14 26.64
CA ASN A 9 -72.13 -11.27 25.48
C ASN A 9 -71.67 -9.81 25.74
N GLN A 10 -70.92 -9.23 24.79
CA GLN A 10 -71.43 -8.13 23.92
C GLN A 10 -70.50 -7.79 22.72
N ASN A 11 -71.15 -7.59 21.56
CA ASN A 11 -70.65 -7.13 20.25
C ASN A 11 -70.15 -5.67 20.26
N GLN A 12 -69.20 -5.32 19.36
CA GLN A 12 -69.46 -4.42 18.19
C GLN A 12 -68.20 -4.05 17.37
N ASN A 13 -68.38 -4.15 16.03
CA ASN A 13 -67.86 -3.35 14.89
C ASN A 13 -66.35 -3.22 14.64
N GLN A 14 -65.83 -3.81 13.55
CA GLN A 14 -65.76 -3.32 12.15
C GLN A 14 -64.79 -2.14 11.93
N HIS A 15 -63.65 -2.41 11.27
CA HIS A 15 -63.26 -1.78 10.00
C HIS A 15 -62.11 -2.54 9.33
N GLN A 16 -62.36 -2.96 8.08
CA GLN A 16 -61.39 -3.55 7.15
C GLN A 16 -60.65 -2.43 6.39
N HIS A 17 -59.33 -2.56 6.26
CA HIS A 17 -58.59 -2.15 5.07
C HIS A 17 -57.36 -3.06 4.90
N GLN A 18 -57.39 -3.89 3.85
CA GLN A 18 -56.20 -4.53 3.28
C GLN A 18 -55.60 -3.61 2.21
N PRO A 19 -54.28 -3.73 1.97
CA PRO A 19 -53.81 -3.73 0.59
C PRO A 19 -52.94 -4.95 0.25
N ALA A 20 -53.36 -5.58 -0.85
CA ALA A 20 -52.63 -6.28 -1.92
C ALA A 20 -51.18 -6.77 -1.66
N MET A 21 -51.01 -8.10 -1.67
CA MET A 21 -49.74 -8.76 -1.96
C MET A 21 -49.58 -8.96 -3.48
N MET A 22 -48.48 -8.45 -4.04
CA MET A 22 -48.00 -8.81 -5.38
C MET A 22 -46.97 -9.94 -5.25
N ASN A 23 -47.27 -11.04 -5.94
CA ASN A 23 -46.51 -12.28 -6.00
C ASN A 23 -45.63 -12.27 -7.27
N GLN A 24 -44.31 -12.42 -7.15
CA GLN A 24 -43.43 -12.70 -8.28
C GLN A 24 -42.34 -13.73 -7.93
N ASN A 25 -42.64 -14.97 -8.34
CA ASN A 25 -41.81 -15.97 -9.01
C ASN A 25 -40.30 -16.02 -8.73
N GLN A 26 -39.91 -17.10 -8.04
CA GLN A 26 -38.58 -17.70 -8.07
C GLN A 26 -38.41 -18.55 -9.35
N HIS A 27 -37.25 -18.45 -10.00
CA HIS A 27 -36.77 -19.41 -10.98
C HIS A 27 -35.44 -19.98 -10.52
N GLN A 28 -35.43 -21.29 -10.25
CA GLN A 28 -34.23 -22.12 -10.18
C GLN A 28 -33.85 -22.57 -11.60
N PRO A 29 -32.55 -22.66 -11.96
CA PRO A 29 -32.14 -23.42 -13.12
C PRO A 29 -31.70 -24.84 -12.72
N ALA A 30 -32.25 -25.80 -13.47
CA ALA A 30 -31.97 -27.22 -13.42
C ALA A 30 -30.56 -27.56 -13.91
N MET A 31 -29.96 -28.56 -13.28
CA MET A 31 -28.79 -29.27 -13.80
C MET A 31 -29.21 -30.15 -14.99
N MET A 32 -28.47 -30.06 -16.09
CA MET A 32 -28.60 -31.01 -17.21
C MET A 32 -27.23 -31.63 -17.49
N ASN A 33 -27.22 -32.96 -17.38
CA ASN A 33 -26.12 -33.87 -17.61
C ASN A 33 -26.30 -34.42 -19.03
N GLN A 34 -25.30 -34.33 -19.91
CA GLN A 34 -25.29 -35.11 -21.16
C GLN A 34 -23.87 -35.45 -21.60
N ASN A 35 -23.72 -36.74 -21.91
CA ASN A 35 -22.53 -37.47 -22.31
C ASN A 35 -22.16 -37.28 -23.78
N GLN A 36 -20.87 -37.54 -24.06
CA GLN A 36 -20.28 -38.21 -25.23
C GLN A 36 -20.66 -37.73 -26.65
N HIS A 37 -19.64 -37.25 -27.39
CA HIS A 37 -19.34 -37.78 -28.73
C HIS A 37 -17.85 -37.64 -29.07
N GLN A 38 -17.26 -38.78 -29.43
CA GLN A 38 -16.00 -38.90 -30.16
C GLN A 38 -16.24 -38.50 -31.62
N HIS A 39 -15.29 -37.81 -32.26
CA HIS A 39 -14.95 -38.09 -33.66
C HIS A 39 -13.52 -37.62 -33.99
N GLN A 40 -12.80 -38.53 -34.63
CA GLN A 40 -11.48 -38.37 -35.23
C GLN A 40 -11.55 -37.57 -36.54
N ASN A 41 -10.36 -37.09 -36.93
CA ASN A 41 -9.76 -37.14 -38.27
C ASN A 41 -9.48 -35.81 -39.02
N GLN A 42 -8.18 -35.71 -39.33
CA GLN A 42 -7.56 -35.39 -40.62
C GLN A 42 -7.24 -33.92 -40.97
N LEU A 43 -5.92 -33.69 -41.00
CA LEU A 43 -5.22 -32.68 -41.80
C LEU A 43 -5.59 -32.79 -43.29
N PRO A 44 -5.41 -31.69 -44.04
CA PRO A 44 -4.35 -31.77 -45.05
C PRO A 44 -3.46 -30.51 -45.11
N PRO A 45 -2.25 -30.64 -45.66
CA PRO A 45 -1.39 -29.52 -46.03
C PRO A 45 -1.73 -29.04 -47.45
N GLU A 46 -1.38 -27.79 -47.79
CA GLU A 46 -0.48 -27.46 -48.91
C GLU A 46 -0.47 -25.97 -49.25
N ASP A 47 0.72 -25.57 -49.71
CA ASP A 47 1.12 -24.30 -50.27
C ASP A 47 0.28 -23.86 -51.48
N SER A 48 0.15 -22.53 -51.65
CA SER A 48 0.33 -21.93 -52.98
C SER A 48 0.55 -20.42 -52.87
N THR A 49 1.75 -19.98 -53.24
CA THR A 49 2.06 -18.69 -53.84
C THR A 49 1.18 -18.43 -55.06
N TYR A 50 0.66 -17.21 -55.28
CA TYR A 50 0.64 -16.54 -56.60
C TYR A 50 0.23 -15.05 -56.53
N ASN A 51 0.66 -14.35 -57.58
CA ASN A 51 0.85 -12.91 -57.79
C ASN A 51 -0.39 -12.00 -57.91
N GLU A 52 -0.08 -10.72 -57.69
CA GLU A 52 -0.52 -9.46 -58.35
C GLU A 52 -1.72 -9.46 -59.32
N GLY A 53 -2.54 -8.41 -59.19
CA GLY A 53 -3.17 -7.76 -60.34
C GLY A 53 -4.52 -7.07 -60.11
N LEU A 54 -4.54 -5.75 -60.34
CA LEU A 54 -5.69 -4.89 -60.69
C LEU A 54 -6.72 -4.60 -59.56
N GLY A 55 -7.10 -3.36 -59.24
CA GLY A 55 -7.16 -2.13 -60.04
C GLY A 55 -8.61 -1.73 -60.25
N VAL A 56 -9.24 -1.05 -59.28
CA VAL A 56 -10.55 -0.38 -59.46
C VAL A 56 -10.52 0.99 -58.79
N GLN A 57 -10.50 2.04 -59.61
CA GLN A 57 -10.75 3.43 -59.23
C GLN A 57 -12.24 3.64 -59.01
N LEU A 58 -12.62 4.20 -57.86
CA LEU A 58 -13.95 4.76 -57.62
C LEU A 58 -13.84 6.28 -57.49
N HIS A 59 -14.38 6.97 -58.50
CA HIS A 59 -14.61 8.41 -58.50
C HIS A 59 -15.65 8.78 -57.45
N VAL A 60 -15.30 9.70 -56.53
CA VAL A 60 -16.26 10.38 -55.65
C VAL A 60 -16.20 11.88 -55.92
N ASN A 61 -17.33 12.41 -56.38
CA ASN A 61 -17.57 13.84 -56.63
C ASN A 61 -17.53 14.64 -55.31
N TYR A 62 -16.70 15.69 -55.27
CA TYR A 62 -16.62 16.65 -54.16
C TYR A 62 -17.40 17.92 -54.51
N HIS A 63 -18.54 18.15 -53.84
CA HIS A 63 -19.24 19.43 -53.90
C HIS A 63 -18.57 20.44 -52.94
N ARG A 64 -18.03 21.52 -53.51
CA ARG A 64 -17.48 22.68 -52.82
C ARG A 64 -18.62 23.49 -52.17
N ARG A 65 -18.68 23.55 -50.84
CA ARG A 65 -19.42 24.59 -50.10
C ARG A 65 -18.44 25.41 -49.27
N THR A 66 -18.49 26.72 -49.49
CA THR A 66 -17.71 27.78 -48.84
C THR A 66 -18.01 27.85 -47.34
N ARG A 67 -16.96 27.87 -46.50
CA ARG A 67 -17.04 28.14 -45.06
C ARG A 67 -16.13 29.31 -44.67
N ALA A 68 -16.76 30.40 -44.25
CA ALA A 68 -16.30 31.34 -43.23
C ALA A 68 -17.60 31.92 -42.59
N PRO A 69 -17.66 32.27 -41.27
CA PRO A 69 -16.58 32.78 -40.44
C PRO A 69 -16.57 32.20 -39.01
N THR A 70 -15.91 31.06 -38.78
CA THR A 70 -15.79 30.47 -37.43
C THR A 70 -14.63 31.06 -36.61
N ARG A 71 -13.62 31.63 -37.29
CA ARG A 71 -12.41 32.19 -36.64
C ARG A 71 -12.68 33.48 -35.87
N LEU A 72 -13.62 34.31 -36.32
CA LEU A 72 -13.93 35.58 -35.66
C LEU A 72 -14.69 35.37 -34.33
N VAL A 73 -15.56 34.35 -34.26
CA VAL A 73 -16.30 33.98 -33.05
C VAL A 73 -15.35 33.41 -32.00
N PHE A 74 -14.41 32.55 -32.41
CA PHE A 74 -13.43 31.95 -31.50
C PHE A 74 -12.49 33.01 -30.89
N ALA A 75 -12.03 33.97 -31.70
CA ALA A 75 -11.18 35.07 -31.22
C ALA A 75 -11.91 35.99 -30.22
N ARG A 76 -13.22 36.21 -30.39
CA ARG A 76 -14.04 37.00 -29.45
C ARG A 76 -14.26 36.27 -28.13
N LEU A 77 -14.50 34.95 -28.18
CA LEU A 77 -14.66 34.13 -26.97
C LEU A 77 -13.34 34.03 -26.17
N LEU A 78 -12.20 33.93 -26.85
CA LEU A 78 -10.89 33.91 -26.19
C LEU A 78 -10.58 35.23 -25.46
N LYS A 79 -10.88 36.37 -26.10
CA LYS A 79 -10.71 37.70 -25.46
C LYS A 79 -11.63 37.88 -24.25
N ALA A 80 -12.87 37.42 -24.32
CA ALA A 80 -13.79 37.47 -23.19
C ALA A 80 -13.31 36.60 -22.02
N GLY A 81 -12.79 35.39 -22.29
CA GLY A 81 -12.23 34.51 -21.25
C GLY A 81 -11.00 35.10 -20.54
N LEU A 82 -10.12 35.78 -21.28
CA LEU A 82 -8.97 36.48 -20.71
C LEU A 82 -9.41 37.67 -19.83
N ALA A 83 -10.38 38.47 -20.28
CA ALA A 83 -10.88 39.60 -19.50
C ALA A 83 -11.52 39.17 -18.16
N ILE A 84 -12.29 38.07 -18.17
CA ILE A 84 -12.87 37.49 -16.95
C ILE A 84 -11.78 37.00 -15.98
N SER A 85 -10.71 36.40 -16.51
CA SER A 85 -9.58 35.91 -15.70
C SER A 85 -8.82 37.05 -15.02
N PHE A 86 -8.60 38.17 -15.73
CA PHE A 86 -8.00 39.38 -15.14
C PHE A 86 -8.90 40.02 -14.07
N LEU A 87 -10.22 40.08 -14.31
CA LEU A 87 -11.16 40.60 -13.32
C LEU A 87 -11.17 39.74 -12.04
N TYR A 88 -11.11 38.42 -12.18
CA TYR A 88 -11.05 37.51 -11.03
C TYR A 88 -9.76 37.67 -10.22
N ALA A 89 -8.61 37.82 -10.89
CA ALA A 89 -7.33 38.09 -10.24
C ALA A 89 -7.33 39.43 -9.47
N ALA A 90 -7.88 40.48 -10.08
CA ALA A 90 -8.01 41.80 -9.44
C ALA A 90 -8.91 41.76 -8.21
N LEU A 91 -10.07 41.08 -8.30
CA LEU A 91 -10.99 40.92 -7.17
C LEU A 91 -10.39 40.05 -6.04
N SER A 92 -9.60 39.04 -6.39
CA SER A 92 -8.89 38.21 -5.41
C SER A 92 -7.83 39.01 -4.65
N GLN A 93 -7.03 39.83 -5.34
CA GLN A 93 -6.06 40.71 -4.69
C GLN A 93 -6.73 41.78 -3.82
N ALA A 94 -7.81 42.40 -4.29
CA ALA A 94 -8.59 43.36 -3.50
C ALA A 94 -9.19 42.72 -2.24
N TYR A 95 -9.66 41.47 -2.33
CA TYR A 95 -10.16 40.72 -1.17
C TYR A 95 -9.05 40.40 -0.15
N ILE A 96 -7.86 40.01 -0.62
CA ILE A 96 -6.69 39.76 0.24
C ILE A 96 -6.27 41.05 0.96
N LEU A 97 -6.18 42.18 0.24
CA LEU A 97 -5.85 43.48 0.82
C LEU A 97 -6.88 43.94 1.85
N LYS A 98 -8.17 43.77 1.56
CA LYS A 98 -9.25 44.10 2.50
C LYS A 98 -9.21 43.22 3.75
N LYS A 99 -8.90 41.93 3.61
CA LYS A 99 -8.78 41.00 4.75
C LYS A 99 -7.55 41.31 5.59
N TRP A 100 -6.44 41.67 4.96
CA TRP A 100 -5.22 42.11 5.63
C TRP A 100 -5.43 43.41 6.42
N ALA A 101 -6.11 44.40 5.81
CA ALA A 101 -6.47 45.66 6.46
C ALA A 101 -7.42 45.46 7.66
N GLY A 102 -8.36 44.49 7.56
CA GLY A 102 -9.27 44.16 8.66
C GLY A 102 -8.63 43.43 9.84
N GLN A 103 -7.46 42.80 9.64
CA GLN A 103 -6.76 42.04 10.68
C GLN A 103 -5.69 42.85 11.44
N ASN A 104 -5.34 44.06 10.97
CA ASN A 104 -4.31 44.91 11.58
C ASN A 104 -4.79 46.37 11.79
N PRO A 105 -5.79 46.63 12.64
CA PRO A 105 -6.33 47.99 12.84
C PRO A 105 -5.43 48.93 13.67
N LYS A 106 -4.18 48.55 14.00
CA LYS A 106 -3.29 49.29 14.92
C LYS A 106 -1.93 49.72 14.33
N ALA A 107 -1.74 49.67 13.02
CA ALA A 107 -0.46 50.06 12.40
C ALA A 107 -0.41 51.51 11.91
N ILE A 108 -1.31 52.39 12.37
CA ILE A 108 -1.26 53.83 12.05
C ILE A 108 -1.61 54.61 13.32
N THR A 109 -0.58 54.96 14.09
CA THR A 109 -0.50 56.18 14.91
C THR A 109 0.96 56.60 14.99
N ASP A 110 1.15 57.92 15.00
CA ASP A 110 2.38 58.70 14.81
C ASP A 110 3.54 58.44 15.78
N ASP A 111 4.71 58.94 15.36
CA ASP A 111 5.99 59.10 16.05
C ASP A 111 6.74 57.83 16.45
N ASP A 112 7.60 57.35 15.55
CA ASP A 112 9.04 57.25 15.82
C ASP A 112 9.80 56.96 14.51
N THR A 113 10.91 57.65 14.34
CA THR A 113 11.78 57.58 13.16
C THR A 113 12.39 56.18 12.99
N PRO A 114 12.29 55.53 11.82
CA PRO A 114 13.02 54.30 11.54
C PRO A 114 14.45 54.60 11.03
N PRO A 115 15.42 53.70 11.26
CA PRO A 115 16.80 53.90 10.83
C PRO A 115 16.97 53.71 9.32
N ASP A 116 17.87 54.53 8.77
CA ASP A 116 18.24 54.60 7.36
C ASP A 116 18.52 53.24 6.71
N PHE A 117 17.74 52.92 5.68
CA PHE A 117 18.13 51.99 4.62
C PHE A 117 18.20 52.75 3.29
N PHE A 118 19.42 53.14 2.92
CA PHE A 118 19.76 53.70 1.62
C PHE A 118 19.51 52.67 0.51
N TRP A 119 18.66 53.02 -0.46
CA TRP A 119 18.71 52.46 -1.82
C TRP A 119 18.80 53.64 -2.80
N LYS A 120 19.96 53.81 -3.43
CA LYS A 120 20.16 54.76 -4.52
C LYS A 120 19.42 54.25 -5.76
N GLY A 121 18.43 55.01 -6.23
CA GLY A 121 17.91 54.88 -7.59
C GLY A 121 18.92 55.43 -8.58
N GLY A 122 19.35 54.60 -9.52
CA GLY A 122 19.99 55.04 -10.75
C GLY A 122 18.92 55.17 -11.83
N GLU A 123 18.76 56.38 -12.35
CA GLU A 123 18.17 56.64 -13.66
C GLU A 123 19.14 56.09 -14.71
N GLU A 124 18.64 55.28 -15.64
CA GLU A 124 19.35 55.02 -16.91
C GLU A 124 18.37 55.27 -18.05
N GLU A 125 18.85 56.10 -18.96
CA GLU A 125 18.24 56.60 -20.18
C GLU A 125 18.03 55.47 -21.20
N GLU A 126 16.95 55.60 -21.98
CA GLU A 126 16.69 54.78 -23.15
C GLU A 126 17.67 55.14 -24.28
N GLU A 127 18.51 54.19 -24.69
CA GLU A 127 19.14 54.20 -26.01
C GLU A 127 18.70 52.95 -26.80
N GLU A 128 18.09 53.19 -27.95
CA GLU A 128 17.78 52.19 -28.98
C GLU A 128 19.06 51.89 -29.80
N ASP A 129 19.46 50.61 -29.92
CA ASP A 129 19.86 50.01 -31.21
C ASP A 129 20.00 48.46 -31.10
N PRO A 130 19.94 47.71 -32.21
CA PRO A 130 19.48 46.33 -32.22
C PRO A 130 20.60 45.29 -32.36
N GLY A 131 20.36 44.13 -31.74
CA GLY A 131 20.89 42.84 -32.21
C GLY A 131 21.82 42.10 -31.25
N GLY A 132 21.54 40.81 -31.06
CA GLY A 132 22.56 39.80 -30.78
C GLY A 132 22.62 39.21 -29.37
N ASP A 133 22.24 37.94 -29.28
CA ASP A 133 22.77 36.87 -28.42
C ASP A 133 22.27 36.64 -26.99
N ASP A 134 21.44 35.59 -26.90
CA ASP A 134 21.02 34.84 -25.71
C ASP A 134 22.20 34.13 -25.01
N ASN A 135 22.90 34.81 -24.09
CA ASN A 135 23.81 34.08 -23.18
C ASN A 135 24.00 34.67 -21.78
N TRP A 136 23.25 35.72 -21.41
CA TRP A 136 23.46 36.41 -20.13
C TRP A 136 22.60 35.87 -18.97
N SER A 137 21.42 35.30 -19.27
CA SER A 137 20.48 34.82 -18.24
C SER A 137 20.90 33.54 -17.50
N ARG A 138 21.94 32.82 -17.98
CA ARG A 138 22.46 31.60 -17.31
C ARG A 138 23.51 31.85 -16.24
N LYS A 139 24.27 32.96 -16.30
CA LYS A 139 25.33 33.24 -15.31
C LYS A 139 24.76 33.71 -13.97
N LYS A 140 23.67 34.48 -13.98
CA LYS A 140 23.05 35.02 -12.76
C LYS A 140 22.36 33.93 -11.92
N GLN A 141 21.74 32.95 -12.58
CA GLN A 141 21.09 31.81 -11.89
C GLN A 141 22.08 30.84 -11.22
N ASN A 142 23.29 30.68 -11.78
CA ASN A 142 24.32 29.82 -11.21
C ASN A 142 25.04 30.46 -10.00
N GLN A 143 25.14 31.79 -9.93
CA GLN A 143 25.71 32.48 -8.76
C GLN A 143 24.77 32.42 -7.55
N ASP A 144 23.46 32.64 -7.74
CA ASP A 144 22.47 32.55 -6.65
C ASP A 144 22.35 31.13 -6.07
N HIS A 145 22.59 30.09 -6.89
CA HIS A 145 22.54 28.70 -6.42
C HIS A 145 23.78 28.31 -5.62
N GLN A 146 24.98 28.78 -6.00
CA GLN A 146 26.20 28.57 -5.22
C GLN A 146 26.20 29.34 -3.89
N GLN A 147 25.58 30.53 -3.84
CA GLN A 147 25.50 31.32 -2.61
C GLN A 147 24.53 30.70 -1.58
N LYS A 148 23.43 30.07 -2.03
CA LYS A 148 22.52 29.29 -1.17
C LYS A 148 23.15 27.99 -0.65
N GLN A 149 23.97 27.30 -1.43
CA GLN A 149 24.66 26.10 -0.94
C GLN A 149 25.77 26.41 0.09
N LYS A 150 26.44 27.58 -0.02
CA LYS A 150 27.41 28.03 1.00
C LYS A 150 26.75 28.39 2.34
N GLN A 151 25.52 28.90 2.35
CA GLN A 151 24.78 29.18 3.60
C GLN A 151 24.29 27.92 4.32
N ILE A 152 23.95 26.85 3.59
CA ILE A 152 23.54 25.57 4.21
C ILE A 152 24.74 24.83 4.83
N LYS A 153 25.97 25.08 4.35
CA LYS A 153 27.19 24.50 4.91
C LYS A 153 27.62 25.14 6.24
N PHE A 154 27.13 26.34 6.58
CA PHE A 154 27.50 27.07 7.79
C PHE A 154 26.64 26.80 9.03
N VAL A 155 25.64 25.89 8.94
CA VAL A 155 24.73 25.57 10.07
C VAL A 155 25.08 24.24 10.78
N PHE A 156 26.13 23.53 10.33
CA PHE A 156 26.52 22.22 10.91
C PHE A 156 27.89 22.18 11.60
N GLU A 157 28.62 23.28 11.67
CA GLU A 157 29.88 23.37 12.44
C GLU A 157 29.70 24.39 13.58
N GLY A 158 29.25 23.92 14.74
CA GLY A 158 29.09 24.80 15.89
C GLY A 158 28.28 24.26 17.07
N ILE A 159 28.50 23.00 17.47
CA ILE A 159 28.13 22.55 18.82
C ILE A 159 29.29 21.71 19.37
N THR A 160 30.22 22.40 20.03
CA THR A 160 31.12 21.78 21.01
C THR A 160 30.33 21.58 22.30
N VAL A 161 30.10 20.32 22.68
CA VAL A 161 29.64 19.97 24.03
C VAL A 161 30.87 19.62 24.85
N ASP A 162 31.39 20.61 25.57
CA ASP A 162 32.39 20.35 26.61
C ASP A 162 31.74 19.71 27.82
N GLY A 163 32.38 18.65 28.33
CA GLY A 163 32.29 18.29 29.74
C GLY A 163 31.35 17.15 30.11
N LEU A 164 31.60 15.93 29.63
CA LEU A 164 31.32 14.71 30.40
C LEU A 164 32.40 13.66 30.11
N SER A 165 33.23 13.36 31.10
CA SER A 165 34.21 12.26 31.05
C SER A 165 33.46 10.91 31.06
N PRO A 166 33.85 9.93 30.21
CA PRO A 166 33.25 8.61 30.25
C PRO A 166 33.76 7.82 31.48
N PRO A 167 32.93 6.93 32.07
CA PRO A 167 33.37 6.07 33.15
C PRO A 167 34.32 4.98 32.62
N THR A 168 35.43 4.81 33.33
CA THR A 168 36.44 3.78 33.11
C THR A 168 35.83 2.39 33.30
N VAL A 169 35.77 1.59 32.23
CA VAL A 169 35.41 0.17 32.28
C VAL A 169 36.69 -0.65 32.44
N PRO A 170 36.78 -1.60 33.40
CA PRO A 170 37.95 -2.44 33.57
C PRO A 170 38.08 -3.48 32.44
N PRO A 171 39.30 -3.86 32.03
CA PRO A 171 39.51 -4.82 30.96
C PRO A 171 39.11 -6.24 31.37
N ALA A 172 38.36 -6.92 30.49
CA ALA A 172 38.06 -8.34 30.59
C ALA A 172 39.31 -9.19 30.26
N PRO A 173 39.46 -10.38 30.88
CA PRO A 173 40.69 -11.16 30.81
C PRO A 173 40.87 -11.87 29.46
N THR A 174 42.08 -11.72 28.91
CA THR A 174 42.58 -12.42 27.73
C THR A 174 42.74 -13.92 28.03
N GLN A 175 41.94 -14.77 27.38
CA GLN A 175 42.21 -16.21 27.34
C GLN A 175 43.04 -16.54 26.10
N LEU A 176 44.26 -17.01 26.36
CA LEU A 176 45.21 -17.58 25.41
C LEU A 176 44.76 -19.00 25.02
N PHE A 177 44.55 -19.25 23.73
CA PHE A 177 44.56 -20.61 23.16
C PHE A 177 45.92 -20.87 22.50
N PRO A 178 46.48 -22.08 22.64
CA PRO A 178 47.81 -22.41 22.12
C PRO A 178 47.78 -22.71 20.60
N PRO A 179 48.92 -22.55 19.91
CA PRO A 179 49.04 -22.86 18.49
C PRO A 179 49.22 -24.36 18.27
N THR A 180 48.47 -24.95 17.34
CA THR A 180 48.76 -26.28 16.81
C THR A 180 49.73 -26.18 15.63
N SER A 181 50.75 -27.01 15.73
CA SER A 181 51.89 -27.13 14.83
C SER A 181 51.56 -27.84 13.51
N SER A 182 52.16 -27.29 12.44
CA SER A 182 52.73 -27.95 11.26
C SER A 182 52.62 -29.49 11.12
N MET A 183 52.16 -29.93 9.95
CA MET A 183 52.87 -30.93 9.14
C MET A 183 52.77 -30.55 7.66
N GLY A 184 53.88 -30.77 6.95
CA GLY A 184 54.23 -30.20 5.67
C GLY A 184 53.76 -30.97 4.42
N PRO A 185 54.47 -30.77 3.29
CA PRO A 185 53.87 -30.76 1.95
C PRO A 185 54.03 -32.07 1.18
N VAL A 186 53.19 -32.25 0.16
CA VAL A 186 53.48 -33.11 -0.99
C VAL A 186 53.02 -32.38 -2.25
N GLU A 187 53.99 -31.88 -3.01
CA GLU A 187 53.88 -31.64 -4.45
C GLU A 187 53.73 -33.01 -5.15
N ASP A 188 52.91 -33.13 -6.20
CA ASP A 188 53.41 -32.93 -7.57
C ASP A 188 52.39 -33.38 -8.65
N GLY A 189 52.34 -32.57 -9.72
CA GLY A 189 52.05 -32.91 -11.13
C GLY A 189 50.87 -33.81 -11.53
N ARG A 190 49.93 -33.23 -12.29
CA ARG A 190 49.73 -33.62 -13.71
C ARG A 190 48.76 -32.70 -14.47
N ASP A 191 49.29 -32.09 -15.52
CA ASP A 191 48.57 -31.65 -16.70
C ASP A 191 47.72 -32.77 -17.31
N LYS A 192 46.53 -32.42 -17.82
CA LYS A 192 46.09 -32.76 -19.18
C LYS A 192 44.78 -32.06 -19.57
N SER A 193 44.87 -31.45 -20.74
CA SER A 193 43.85 -30.92 -21.65
C SER A 193 42.81 -31.96 -22.10
N GLU A 194 41.58 -31.50 -22.38
CA GLU A 194 40.55 -31.98 -23.34
C GLU A 194 39.25 -31.22 -22.95
N GLU A 195 38.70 -30.24 -23.66
CA GLU A 195 38.18 -30.11 -25.04
C GLU A 195 37.11 -31.17 -25.44
N GLU A 196 35.92 -30.65 -25.78
CA GLU A 196 34.71 -31.30 -26.34
C GLU A 196 33.91 -32.23 -25.37
N SER A 197 32.58 -32.18 -25.25
CA SER A 197 31.53 -31.89 -26.22
C SER A 197 30.21 -31.54 -25.50
N LYS A 198 29.44 -30.62 -26.10
CA LYS A 198 28.04 -30.35 -25.76
C LYS A 198 27.18 -31.49 -26.29
N ALA A 199 26.44 -32.15 -25.40
CA ALA A 199 25.27 -32.95 -25.74
C ALA A 199 24.04 -32.33 -25.08
N GLU A 200 23.16 -31.74 -25.90
CA GLU A 200 21.83 -31.31 -25.50
C GLU A 200 20.97 -32.55 -25.19
N SER A 201 20.73 -32.79 -23.90
CA SER A 201 19.73 -33.77 -23.44
C SER A 201 18.36 -33.12 -23.51
N LEU A 202 17.55 -33.57 -24.47
CA LEU A 202 16.14 -33.22 -24.62
C LEU A 202 15.34 -33.85 -23.46
N VAL A 203 15.21 -33.13 -22.34
CA VAL A 203 14.37 -33.55 -21.20
C VAL A 203 12.90 -33.41 -21.59
N THR A 204 12.28 -34.55 -21.90
CA THR A 204 10.84 -34.63 -22.13
C THR A 204 10.15 -34.58 -20.76
N LEU A 205 9.64 -33.41 -20.39
CA LEU A 205 8.84 -33.24 -19.17
C LEU A 205 7.48 -33.92 -19.35
N HIS A 206 7.35 -35.15 -18.87
CA HIS A 206 6.04 -35.75 -18.63
C HIS A 206 5.35 -35.03 -17.46
N PRO A 207 4.05 -34.72 -17.55
CA PRO A 207 3.31 -34.19 -16.41
C PRO A 207 3.35 -35.20 -15.26
N ALA A 208 3.88 -34.76 -14.11
CA ALA A 208 4.00 -35.59 -12.93
C ALA A 208 2.63 -36.16 -12.53
N ALA A 209 2.56 -37.47 -12.33
CA ALA A 209 1.36 -38.12 -11.83
C ALA A 209 0.94 -37.49 -10.48
N PRO A 210 -0.38 -37.31 -10.23
CA PRO A 210 -0.85 -36.74 -8.97
C PRO A 210 -0.35 -37.58 -7.79
N LYS A 211 0.38 -36.94 -6.87
CA LYS A 211 0.94 -37.57 -5.67
C LYS A 211 -0.15 -38.23 -4.84
N ARG A 212 0.13 -39.41 -4.27
CA ARG A 212 -0.87 -40.14 -3.48
C ARG A 212 -1.15 -39.38 -2.17
N PRO A 213 -2.38 -39.41 -1.62
CA PRO A 213 -2.73 -38.72 -0.36
C PRO A 213 -1.78 -39.03 0.82
N ARG A 214 -1.19 -40.23 0.85
CA ARG A 214 -0.22 -40.65 1.88
C ARG A 214 1.13 -39.95 1.77
N GLU A 215 1.59 -39.65 0.54
CA GLU A 215 2.82 -38.87 0.30
C GLU A 215 2.62 -37.40 0.66
N ILE A 216 1.42 -36.87 0.42
CA ILE A 216 1.04 -35.50 0.83
C ILE A 216 1.05 -35.39 2.37
N ALA A 217 0.50 -36.37 3.07
CA ALA A 217 0.52 -36.39 4.53
C ALA A 217 1.94 -36.50 5.11
N GLN A 218 2.81 -37.33 4.50
CA GLN A 218 4.22 -37.46 4.92
C GLN A 218 5.04 -36.20 4.62
N GLN A 219 4.82 -35.55 3.47
CA GLN A 219 5.45 -34.25 3.16
C GLN A 219 5.01 -33.17 4.14
N GLN A 220 3.72 -33.12 4.51
CA GLN A 220 3.23 -32.17 5.53
C GLN A 220 3.81 -32.47 6.92
N GLN A 221 4.00 -33.74 7.28
CA GLN A 221 4.59 -34.12 8.57
C GLN A 221 6.10 -33.80 8.64
N GLN A 222 6.86 -34.05 7.56
CA GLN A 222 8.27 -33.63 7.44
C GLN A 222 8.43 -32.10 7.42
N GLN A 223 7.53 -31.37 6.77
CA GLN A 223 7.51 -29.90 6.81
C GLN A 223 7.24 -29.37 8.23
N ASN A 224 6.44 -30.08 9.03
CA ASN A 224 6.19 -29.69 10.42
C ASN A 224 7.38 -29.99 11.36
N THR A 225 8.16 -31.04 11.11
CA THR A 225 9.38 -31.33 11.90
C THR A 225 10.57 -30.45 11.52
N ASN A 226 10.66 -29.98 10.28
CA ASN A 226 11.70 -29.03 9.84
C ASN A 226 11.43 -27.57 10.28
N LYS A 227 10.32 -27.34 11.00
CA LYS A 227 9.92 -26.01 11.48
C LYS A 227 10.80 -25.48 12.63
N SER A 228 11.74 -26.26 13.14
CA SER A 228 12.53 -25.95 14.35
C SER A 228 13.72 -25.01 14.15
N ASN A 229 14.14 -24.72 12.91
CA ASN A 229 15.34 -23.89 12.66
C ASN A 229 15.07 -22.66 11.78
N ALA A 230 13.84 -22.11 11.79
CA ALA A 230 13.62 -20.84 11.10
C ALA A 230 14.50 -19.76 11.73
N THR A 231 15.25 -19.02 10.90
CA THR A 231 16.12 -17.93 11.31
C THR A 231 15.68 -16.64 10.64
N LEU A 232 15.59 -15.55 11.40
CA LEU A 232 15.29 -14.22 10.86
C LEU A 232 16.61 -13.52 10.55
N HIS A 233 16.96 -13.46 9.27
CA HIS A 233 18.16 -12.77 8.83
C HIS A 233 17.89 -11.27 8.65
N LEU A 234 18.74 -10.44 9.25
CA LEU A 234 18.65 -8.97 9.17
C LEU A 234 19.80 -8.43 8.36
N ILE A 235 19.56 -7.40 7.56
CA ILE A 235 20.62 -6.69 6.84
C ILE A 235 21.60 -6.07 7.86
N PRO A 236 22.92 -6.22 7.69
CA PRO A 236 23.90 -5.60 8.58
C PRO A 236 23.71 -4.08 8.66
N ARG A 237 23.90 -3.51 9.85
CA ARG A 237 23.56 -2.10 10.12
C ARG A 237 24.34 -1.12 9.23
N ASP A 238 25.57 -1.45 8.91
CA ASP A 238 26.50 -0.72 8.05
C ASP A 238 26.18 -0.85 6.54
N GLN A 239 25.30 -1.79 6.18
CA GLN A 239 24.79 -1.98 4.82
C GLN A 239 23.42 -1.33 4.60
N VAL A 240 22.77 -0.82 5.63
CA VAL A 240 21.47 -0.12 5.52
C VAL A 240 21.71 1.38 5.65
N GLU A 241 21.53 2.12 4.56
CA GLU A 241 21.57 3.56 4.59
C GLU A 241 20.37 4.15 5.32
N PHE A 242 20.50 5.39 5.77
CA PHE A 242 19.41 6.09 6.44
C PHE A 242 18.13 6.13 5.59
N LEU A 243 18.28 6.38 4.28
CA LEU A 243 17.16 6.48 3.36
C LEU A 243 16.50 5.12 3.13
N ASP A 244 17.25 4.00 3.07
CA ASP A 244 16.72 2.65 2.79
C ASP A 244 15.59 2.23 3.74
N LYS A 245 15.70 2.67 4.98
CA LYS A 245 14.76 2.33 6.06
C LYS A 245 13.42 3.02 5.93
N PHE A 246 13.27 3.92 4.98
CA PHE A 246 12.06 4.67 4.77
C PHE A 246 10.99 3.84 4.02
N SER A 247 9.85 3.64 4.67
CA SER A 247 8.72 2.90 4.09
C SER A 247 7.34 3.44 4.46
N ASP A 248 7.26 4.60 5.13
CA ASP A 248 6.03 5.13 5.78
C ASP A 248 5.31 4.14 6.70
N SER A 249 5.94 3.02 7.01
CA SER A 249 5.43 1.96 7.85
C SER A 249 6.53 1.45 8.76
N TRP A 250 6.18 1.01 9.95
CA TRP A 250 7.15 0.45 10.89
C TRP A 250 6.46 -0.32 11.99
N LEU A 251 7.19 -1.27 12.57
CA LEU A 251 6.81 -2.01 13.77
C LEU A 251 7.83 -1.74 14.87
N ILE A 252 7.41 -1.12 15.97
CA ILE A 252 8.30 -0.69 17.04
C ILE A 252 7.80 -1.08 18.44
N PRO A 253 8.70 -1.17 19.44
CA PRO A 253 8.33 -1.31 20.85
C PRO A 253 7.67 -0.03 21.40
N LYS A 254 6.77 -0.20 22.38
CA LYS A 254 6.09 0.89 23.12
C LYS A 254 7.05 1.93 23.67
N LYS A 255 8.20 1.50 24.22
CA LYS A 255 9.23 2.41 24.75
C LYS A 255 9.70 3.40 23.68
N ASN A 256 9.93 2.92 22.47
CA ASN A 256 10.44 3.74 21.36
C ASN A 256 9.33 4.67 20.85
N LEU A 257 8.08 4.19 20.77
CA LEU A 257 6.93 5.04 20.45
C LEU A 257 6.83 6.23 21.41
N LEU A 258 6.94 5.99 22.72
CA LEU A 258 6.84 7.04 23.75
C LEU A 258 7.99 8.05 23.72
N GLY A 259 9.13 7.69 23.10
CA GLY A 259 10.29 8.56 22.90
C GLY A 259 10.21 9.49 21.68
N ILE A 260 9.17 9.35 20.85
CA ILE A 260 8.94 10.22 19.69
C ILE A 260 8.45 11.60 20.17
N ASN A 261 9.11 12.67 19.72
CA ASN A 261 8.70 14.04 20.02
C ASN A 261 7.64 14.52 19.02
N VAL A 262 6.40 14.06 19.19
CA VAL A 262 5.30 14.30 18.24
C VAL A 262 5.09 15.77 17.84
N PRO A 263 5.18 16.77 18.74
CA PRO A 263 5.08 18.18 18.38
C PRO A 263 6.05 18.64 17.28
N THR A 264 7.23 18.01 17.18
CA THR A 264 8.27 18.37 16.20
C THR A 264 8.14 17.67 14.85
N ILE A 265 7.13 16.81 14.69
CA ILE A 265 6.86 16.12 13.42
C ILE A 265 6.11 17.09 12.51
N ASP A 266 6.73 17.49 11.41
CA ASP A 266 6.09 18.24 10.33
C ASP A 266 5.49 17.29 9.28
N TYR A 267 6.13 16.15 9.02
CA TYR A 267 5.69 15.16 8.04
C TYR A 267 5.95 13.73 8.52
N VAL A 268 5.24 12.74 7.97
CA VAL A 268 5.27 11.35 8.47
C VAL A 268 6.66 10.75 8.42
N GLU A 269 7.45 11.13 7.41
CA GLU A 269 8.82 10.70 7.22
C GLU A 269 9.72 11.19 8.35
N GLN A 270 9.46 12.37 8.91
CA GLN A 270 10.21 12.90 10.04
C GLN A 270 9.99 12.07 11.31
N ALA A 271 8.79 11.51 11.51
CA ALA A 271 8.52 10.58 12.59
C ALA A 271 9.42 9.34 12.45
N CYS A 272 9.45 8.77 11.24
CA CYS A 272 10.32 7.64 10.91
C CYS A 272 11.78 8.00 11.15
N PHE A 273 12.23 9.17 10.69
CA PHE A 273 13.60 9.65 10.87
C PHE A 273 14.00 9.81 12.35
N GLN A 274 13.16 10.40 13.19
CA GLN A 274 13.42 10.52 14.62
C GLN A 274 13.58 9.15 15.29
N ILE A 275 12.73 8.21 14.91
CA ILE A 275 12.76 6.83 15.41
C ILE A 275 14.07 6.16 14.98
N MET A 276 14.44 6.26 13.70
CA MET A 276 15.59 5.59 13.10
C MET A 276 16.94 6.09 13.61
N ILE A 277 17.07 7.38 13.89
CA ILE A 277 18.33 7.97 14.41
C ILE A 277 18.63 7.48 15.82
N ARG A 278 17.59 7.33 16.66
CA ARG A 278 17.74 7.11 18.10
C ARG A 278 17.77 5.64 18.51
N ASN A 279 17.38 4.73 17.63
CA ASN A 279 17.06 3.35 18.00
C ASN A 279 17.60 2.35 16.99
N ASP A 280 17.48 1.07 17.34
CA ASP A 280 17.99 -0.03 16.53
C ASP A 280 17.03 -0.42 15.39
N ALA A 281 16.96 0.42 14.37
CA ALA A 281 16.17 0.16 13.17
C ALA A 281 16.85 -0.91 12.27
N ARG A 282 16.09 -1.93 11.89
CA ARG A 282 16.52 -3.07 11.09
C ARG A 282 15.53 -3.37 9.97
N MET A 283 16.06 -3.97 8.91
CA MET A 283 15.30 -4.50 7.77
C MET A 283 15.69 -5.98 7.61
N THR A 284 14.77 -6.80 7.13
CA THR A 284 15.03 -8.22 6.86
C THR A 284 15.89 -8.38 5.62
N LEU A 285 16.78 -9.37 5.62
CA LEU A 285 17.60 -9.69 4.44
C LEU A 285 16.74 -10.23 3.31
N ASP A 286 15.82 -11.14 3.63
CA ASP A 286 14.76 -11.53 2.70
C ASP A 286 13.63 -10.52 2.83
N TRP A 287 13.32 -9.82 1.73
CA TRP A 287 12.26 -8.84 1.73
C TRP A 287 10.91 -9.48 2.04
N THR A 288 10.69 -10.73 1.60
CA THR A 288 9.40 -11.43 1.80
C THR A 288 9.11 -11.78 3.26
N ASP A 289 10.11 -11.71 4.14
CA ASP A 289 9.93 -11.92 5.57
C ASP A 289 9.18 -10.76 6.23
N PHE A 290 9.39 -9.52 5.75
CA PHE A 290 8.73 -8.31 6.24
C PHE A 290 8.79 -7.18 5.19
N MET A 291 7.74 -7.06 4.38
CA MET A 291 7.60 -6.03 3.35
C MET A 291 6.17 -5.52 3.24
N VAL A 292 5.97 -4.45 2.48
CA VAL A 292 4.65 -3.92 2.16
C VAL A 292 4.52 -3.63 0.66
N GLU A 293 3.35 -3.93 0.08
CA GLU A 293 2.95 -3.37 -1.22
C GLU A 293 2.35 -1.98 -1.00
N HIS A 294 2.85 -0.95 -1.66
CA HIS A 294 2.33 0.41 -1.53
C HIS A 294 1.54 0.83 -2.77
N LEU A 295 0.22 0.99 -2.66
CA LEU A 295 -0.64 1.12 -3.83
C LEU A 295 -0.97 2.57 -4.25
N SER A 296 -0.64 3.60 -3.48
CA SER A 296 -1.06 4.99 -3.76
C SER A 296 -0.65 5.47 -5.15
N LYS A 297 0.56 5.12 -5.60
CA LYS A 297 1.05 5.54 -6.91
C LYS A 297 0.17 4.95 -8.02
N TRP A 298 -0.23 3.67 -7.88
CA TRP A 298 -1.17 3.04 -8.81
C TRP A 298 -2.47 3.84 -8.89
N TRP A 299 -2.97 4.32 -7.76
CA TRP A 299 -4.21 5.08 -7.74
C TRP A 299 -4.04 6.50 -8.24
N SER A 300 -2.88 7.12 -8.02
CA SER A 300 -2.55 8.40 -8.62
C SER A 300 -2.60 8.30 -10.15
N GLU A 301 -2.11 7.19 -10.72
CA GLU A 301 -2.20 6.89 -12.14
C GLU A 301 -3.64 6.67 -12.60
N LEU A 302 -4.57 6.23 -11.73
CA LEU A 302 -6.02 6.17 -12.00
C LEU A 302 -6.72 7.54 -11.89
N LYS A 303 -6.13 8.52 -11.19
CA LYS A 303 -6.73 9.87 -10.97
C LYS A 303 -6.46 10.86 -12.11
N VAL A 304 -5.50 10.59 -12.99
CA VAL A 304 -4.89 11.60 -13.89
C VAL A 304 -5.77 12.11 -15.05
N THR A 305 -6.96 11.57 -15.36
CA THR A 305 -7.83 12.21 -16.38
C THR A 305 -9.33 12.00 -16.14
N VAL A 306 -10.13 13.05 -16.39
CA VAL A 306 -11.61 13.07 -16.37
C VAL A 306 -12.22 11.99 -17.27
N ASP A 307 -11.50 11.62 -18.34
CA ASP A 307 -11.93 10.62 -19.33
C ASP A 307 -11.31 9.23 -19.12
N MET A 308 -10.68 8.98 -17.96
CA MET A 308 -10.05 7.68 -17.74
C MET A 308 -11.08 6.58 -17.56
N ASP A 309 -10.70 5.47 -18.17
CA ASP A 309 -11.48 4.32 -18.55
C ASP A 309 -12.03 3.60 -17.32
N LYS A 310 -13.35 3.62 -17.21
CA LYS A 310 -14.11 2.85 -16.22
C LYS A 310 -13.55 1.42 -16.08
N HIS A 311 -13.05 0.83 -17.17
CA HIS A 311 -12.43 -0.50 -17.17
C HIS A 311 -11.20 -0.65 -16.26
N MET A 312 -10.28 0.32 -16.23
CA MET A 312 -9.08 0.22 -15.35
C MET A 312 -9.44 0.37 -13.88
N PHE A 313 -10.38 1.28 -13.60
CA PHE A 313 -10.93 1.43 -12.26
C PHE A 313 -11.64 0.15 -11.80
N ASP A 314 -12.58 -0.36 -12.61
CA ASP A 314 -13.30 -1.61 -12.34
C ASP A 314 -12.33 -2.78 -12.15
N HIS A 315 -11.27 -2.88 -12.96
CA HIS A 315 -10.26 -3.92 -12.83
C HIS A 315 -9.43 -3.79 -11.55
N THR A 316 -9.08 -2.57 -11.15
CA THR A 316 -8.37 -2.34 -9.87
C THR A 316 -9.24 -2.76 -8.68
N ILE A 317 -10.53 -2.38 -8.69
CA ILE A 317 -11.49 -2.85 -7.68
C ILE A 317 -11.56 -4.38 -7.69
N HIS A 318 -11.60 -5.01 -8.86
CA HIS A 318 -11.60 -6.46 -8.99
C HIS A 318 -10.37 -7.13 -8.38
N LEU A 319 -9.15 -6.62 -8.64
CA LEU A 319 -7.91 -7.14 -8.06
C LEU A 319 -7.93 -7.05 -6.53
N LEU A 320 -8.35 -5.91 -5.97
CA LEU A 320 -8.52 -5.74 -4.53
C LEU A 320 -9.53 -6.74 -3.95
N GLN A 321 -10.67 -6.95 -4.64
CA GLN A 321 -11.70 -7.89 -4.21
C GLN A 321 -11.20 -9.34 -4.22
N GLN A 322 -10.48 -9.74 -5.28
CA GLN A 322 -9.85 -11.06 -5.38
C GLN A 322 -8.85 -11.29 -4.25
N TYR A 323 -8.04 -10.28 -3.93
CA TYR A 323 -7.10 -10.33 -2.81
C TYR A 323 -7.84 -10.46 -1.47
N ILE A 324 -8.83 -9.62 -1.20
CA ILE A 324 -9.67 -9.66 0.02
C ILE A 324 -10.30 -11.05 0.18
N ASP A 325 -10.91 -11.58 -0.88
CA ASP A 325 -11.54 -12.90 -0.88
C ASP A 325 -10.53 -14.01 -0.59
N LYS A 326 -9.33 -13.92 -1.16
CA LYS A 326 -8.24 -14.87 -0.90
C LYS A 326 -7.82 -14.83 0.56
N GLN A 327 -7.55 -13.65 1.11
CA GLN A 327 -7.13 -13.51 2.51
C GLN A 327 -8.20 -13.97 3.49
N ALA A 328 -9.48 -13.65 3.24
CA ALA A 328 -10.59 -14.10 4.05
C ALA A 328 -10.67 -15.64 4.11
N ARG A 329 -10.55 -16.33 2.97
CA ARG A 329 -10.49 -17.81 2.94
C ARG A 329 -9.36 -18.37 3.78
N GLU A 330 -8.19 -17.73 3.75
CA GLU A 330 -7.05 -18.19 4.55
C GLU A 330 -7.24 -17.96 6.05
N ILE A 331 -7.86 -16.84 6.45
CA ILE A 331 -8.22 -16.56 7.85
C ILE A 331 -9.19 -17.62 8.35
N VAL A 332 -10.27 -17.89 7.61
CA VAL A 332 -11.29 -18.90 7.95
C VAL A 332 -10.68 -20.29 8.03
N THR A 333 -9.84 -20.66 7.06
CA THR A 333 -9.16 -21.96 7.04
C THR A 333 -8.21 -22.11 8.24
N THR A 334 -7.48 -21.06 8.59
CA THR A 334 -6.59 -21.06 9.77
C THR A 334 -7.40 -21.27 11.05
N ALA A 335 -8.50 -20.54 11.23
CA ALA A 335 -9.37 -20.68 12.40
C ALA A 335 -9.98 -22.09 12.51
N ALA A 336 -10.44 -22.67 11.40
CA ALA A 336 -10.98 -24.03 11.37
C ALA A 336 -9.95 -25.10 11.70
N ARG A 337 -8.71 -24.97 11.18
CA ARG A 337 -7.61 -25.92 11.50
C ARG A 337 -7.27 -25.91 12.97
N THR A 338 -7.21 -24.73 13.58
CA THR A 338 -6.88 -24.61 15.00
C THR A 338 -7.94 -25.24 15.89
N ARG A 339 -9.23 -25.06 15.56
CA ARG A 339 -10.35 -25.68 16.29
C ARG A 339 -10.34 -27.21 16.17
N ASN A 340 -9.99 -27.74 15.00
CA ASN A 340 -9.93 -29.19 14.79
C ASN A 340 -8.68 -29.84 15.39
N GLY A 341 -7.54 -29.14 15.38
CA GLY A 341 -6.27 -29.65 15.92
C GLY A 341 -6.26 -29.78 17.45
N ALA A 342 -7.07 -28.99 18.16
CA ALA A 342 -7.23 -29.09 19.60
C ALA A 342 -8.03 -30.34 20.05
N ARG A 343 -8.76 -30.99 19.13
CA ARG A 343 -9.55 -32.18 19.43
C ARG A 343 -8.64 -33.41 19.47
N ILE A 344 -7.96 -33.61 20.60
CA ILE A 344 -7.13 -34.81 20.87
C ILE A 344 -8.04 -36.05 20.72
N PRO A 345 -7.78 -36.97 19.77
CA PRO A 345 -8.71 -38.07 19.45
C PRO A 345 -8.89 -39.15 20.54
N ASN A 346 -8.24 -39.05 21.70
CA ASN A 346 -8.07 -40.17 22.64
C ASN A 346 -8.48 -39.89 24.09
N ALA A 347 -9.32 -38.88 24.37
CA ALA A 347 -9.87 -38.71 25.71
C ALA A 347 -11.22 -39.45 25.82
N ASP A 348 -11.24 -40.51 26.64
CA ASP A 348 -12.36 -41.40 26.89
C ASP A 348 -13.70 -40.70 27.13
N THR A 349 -14.73 -41.26 26.51
CA THR A 349 -16.03 -40.66 26.14
C THR A 349 -17.02 -40.36 27.26
N ASN A 350 -16.65 -40.39 28.55
CA ASN A 350 -17.66 -40.47 29.63
C ASN A 350 -17.80 -39.25 30.56
N THR A 351 -17.05 -38.17 30.38
CA THR A 351 -17.28 -36.92 31.13
C THR A 351 -17.73 -35.80 30.21
N ARG A 352 -19.05 -35.75 30.00
CA ARG A 352 -19.76 -34.64 29.35
C ARG A 352 -19.81 -33.45 30.30
N THR A 353 -18.65 -32.85 30.59
CA THR A 353 -18.59 -31.58 31.30
C THR A 353 -19.07 -30.50 30.34
N THR A 354 -20.12 -29.78 30.71
CA THR A 354 -20.62 -28.59 30.02
C THR A 354 -19.57 -27.49 30.08
N ARG A 355 -18.56 -27.58 29.22
CA ARG A 355 -17.49 -26.60 29.13
C ARG A 355 -18.00 -25.46 28.23
N THR A 356 -18.52 -24.43 28.87
CA THR A 356 -18.78 -23.09 28.32
C THR A 356 -17.52 -22.23 28.23
N GLU A 357 -16.35 -22.80 28.51
CA GLU A 357 -15.08 -22.16 28.16
C GLU A 357 -14.97 -22.18 26.64
N GLU A 358 -15.40 -21.09 26.04
CA GLU A 358 -15.10 -20.68 24.69
C GLU A 358 -13.58 -20.88 24.50
N GLU A 359 -13.21 -21.95 23.80
CA GLU A 359 -11.82 -22.38 23.66
C GLU A 359 -11.06 -21.28 22.91
N GLU A 360 -10.42 -20.38 23.67
CA GLU A 360 -9.71 -19.22 23.12
C GLU A 360 -8.67 -19.73 22.12
N LEU A 361 -8.84 -19.35 20.85
CA LEU A 361 -7.84 -19.65 19.82
C LEU A 361 -6.45 -19.19 20.30
N PRO A 362 -5.36 -19.93 20.04
CA PRO A 362 -4.02 -19.50 20.38
C PRO A 362 -3.74 -18.14 19.77
N LYS A 363 -3.37 -17.18 20.63
CA LYS A 363 -3.05 -15.80 20.25
C LYS A 363 -1.74 -15.77 19.46
N SER A 364 -1.67 -14.92 18.45
CA SER A 364 -0.44 -14.67 17.69
C SER A 364 0.67 -14.17 18.62
N PRO A 365 1.96 -14.47 18.35
CA PRO A 365 3.08 -13.86 19.07
C PRO A 365 3.04 -12.33 19.09
N LEU A 366 2.45 -11.71 18.05
CA LEU A 366 2.30 -10.26 17.93
C LEU A 366 0.91 -9.76 18.36
N HIS A 367 0.12 -10.56 19.07
CA HIS A 367 -1.18 -10.12 19.59
C HIS A 367 -1.10 -8.86 20.48
N PRO A 368 -0.07 -8.64 21.32
CA PRO A 368 0.12 -7.38 22.07
C PRO A 368 0.48 -6.14 21.22
N THR A 369 0.13 -6.12 19.93
CA THR A 369 0.40 -5.04 18.98
C THR A 369 -0.86 -4.22 18.70
N VAL A 370 -0.74 -2.90 18.73
CA VAL A 370 -1.72 -1.97 18.15
C VAL A 370 -1.22 -1.52 16.78
N ALA A 371 -1.93 -1.88 15.71
CA ALA A 371 -1.71 -1.31 14.40
C ALA A 371 -2.51 -0.02 14.22
N MET A 372 -1.90 1.00 13.64
CA MET A 372 -2.49 2.30 13.35
C MET A 372 -2.43 2.50 11.84
N ILE A 373 -3.60 2.61 11.22
CA ILE A 373 -3.76 3.01 9.83
C ILE A 373 -4.12 4.50 9.85
N ALA A 374 -3.17 5.36 9.50
CA ALA A 374 -3.41 6.79 9.38
C ALA A 374 -4.23 7.07 8.11
N TYR A 375 -5.55 7.13 8.26
CA TYR A 375 -6.48 7.17 7.15
C TYR A 375 -6.77 8.61 6.72
N GLN A 376 -6.58 8.88 5.43
CA GLN A 376 -7.05 10.09 4.78
C GLN A 376 -7.77 9.70 3.50
N THR A 377 -8.99 10.20 3.34
CA THR A 377 -9.76 10.10 2.10
C THR A 377 -8.95 10.55 0.89
N TYR A 378 -8.97 9.74 -0.18
CA TYR A 378 -8.33 10.04 -1.45
C TYR A 378 -9.03 11.21 -2.14
N THR A 379 -8.68 12.44 -1.75
CA THR A 379 -9.22 13.66 -2.38
C THR A 379 -9.22 13.51 -3.89
N SER A 380 -10.41 13.40 -4.46
CA SER A 380 -10.60 13.29 -5.89
C SER A 380 -11.78 14.15 -6.31
N VAL A 381 -11.72 14.65 -7.53
CA VAL A 381 -12.83 15.34 -8.18
C VAL A 381 -14.04 14.39 -8.40
N PHE A 382 -13.85 13.07 -8.19
CA PHE A 382 -14.81 12.01 -8.50
C PHE A 382 -15.27 11.27 -7.25
N GLN A 383 -16.18 11.89 -6.50
CA GLN A 383 -16.70 11.36 -5.24
C GLN A 383 -17.17 9.89 -5.31
N GLU A 384 -17.75 9.45 -6.43
CA GLU A 384 -18.22 8.06 -6.58
C GLU A 384 -17.08 7.03 -6.64
N ARG A 385 -16.02 7.32 -7.42
CA ARG A 385 -14.86 6.43 -7.52
C ARG A 385 -14.12 6.34 -6.19
N GLU A 386 -14.01 7.46 -5.48
CA GLU A 386 -13.45 7.51 -4.14
C GLU A 386 -14.27 6.69 -3.14
N ARG A 387 -15.60 6.76 -3.21
CA ARG A 387 -16.49 5.93 -2.36
C ARG A 387 -16.30 4.43 -2.56
N LEU A 388 -15.85 3.99 -3.73
CA LEU A 388 -15.54 2.57 -3.98
C LEU A 388 -14.08 2.24 -3.66
N LEU A 389 -13.12 3.02 -4.15
CA LEU A 389 -11.70 2.69 -4.00
C LEU A 389 -11.23 2.74 -2.55
N SER A 390 -11.63 3.77 -1.79
CA SER A 390 -11.14 3.93 -0.41
C SER A 390 -11.54 2.75 0.49
N PRO A 391 -12.81 2.30 0.53
CA PRO A 391 -13.18 1.13 1.31
C PRO A 391 -12.50 -0.16 0.87
N HIS A 392 -12.39 -0.42 -0.44
CA HIS A 392 -11.77 -1.66 -0.93
C HIS A 392 -10.27 -1.70 -0.62
N SER A 393 -9.60 -0.57 -0.80
CA SER A 393 -8.19 -0.48 -0.45
C SER A 393 -7.96 -0.66 1.04
N LEU A 394 -8.70 0.07 1.87
CA LEU A 394 -8.59 -0.04 3.31
C LEU A 394 -8.90 -1.47 3.79
N ALA A 395 -9.93 -2.12 3.22
CA ALA A 395 -10.22 -3.52 3.50
C ALA A 395 -9.06 -4.46 3.11
N ALA A 396 -8.42 -4.23 1.95
CA ALA A 396 -7.23 -4.97 1.55
C ALA A 396 -6.06 -4.77 2.53
N SER A 397 -5.84 -3.55 3.02
CA SER A 397 -4.82 -3.25 4.03
C SER A 397 -5.12 -3.85 5.41
N LEU A 398 -6.40 -3.99 5.79
CA LEU A 398 -6.83 -4.62 7.04
C LEU A 398 -6.58 -6.15 7.06
N MET A 399 -6.85 -6.83 5.94
CA MET A 399 -6.77 -8.29 5.85
C MET A 399 -5.45 -8.91 6.33
N PRO A 400 -4.25 -8.46 5.89
CA PRO A 400 -3.00 -9.03 6.36
C PRO A 400 -2.75 -8.75 7.85
N LEU A 401 -3.21 -7.62 8.40
CA LEU A 401 -3.05 -7.29 9.82
C LEU A 401 -3.88 -8.23 10.71
N ILE A 402 -5.10 -8.56 10.27
CA ILE A 402 -5.94 -9.60 10.91
C ILE A 402 -5.25 -10.96 10.77
N HIS A 403 -4.70 -11.27 9.59
CA HIS A 403 -4.04 -12.54 9.33
C HIS A 403 -2.76 -12.77 10.17
N VAL A 404 -2.00 -11.70 10.43
CA VAL A 404 -0.86 -11.69 11.36
C VAL A 404 -1.31 -11.85 12.81
N GLY A 405 -2.55 -11.45 13.12
CA GLY A 405 -3.15 -11.57 14.44
C GLY A 405 -2.71 -10.46 15.39
N PHE A 406 -2.59 -9.23 14.89
CA PHE A 406 -2.49 -8.06 15.77
C PHE A 406 -3.75 -7.96 16.63
N GLY A 407 -3.59 -7.68 17.92
CA GLY A 407 -4.72 -7.66 18.86
C GLY A 407 -5.65 -6.48 18.64
N ARG A 408 -5.12 -5.34 18.17
CA ARG A 408 -5.93 -4.18 17.82
C ARG A 408 -5.46 -3.52 16.52
N ILE A 409 -6.42 -3.11 15.69
CA ILE A 409 -6.20 -2.31 14.50
C ILE A 409 -7.05 -1.03 14.61
N LEU A 410 -6.39 0.12 14.58
CA LEU A 410 -7.00 1.44 14.63
C LEU A 410 -6.99 2.08 13.26
N ILE A 411 -8.16 2.43 12.74
CA ILE A 411 -8.31 3.29 11.57
C ILE A 411 -8.48 4.71 12.11
N VAL A 412 -7.46 5.55 11.93
CA VAL A 412 -7.43 6.90 12.49
C VAL A 412 -7.76 7.91 11.41
N GLY A 413 -8.90 8.58 11.51
CA GLY A 413 -9.34 9.63 10.58
C GLY A 413 -9.34 11.02 11.22
N TYR A 414 -9.41 12.07 10.41
CA TYR A 414 -9.53 13.45 10.91
C TYR A 414 -10.83 14.10 10.45
N LYS A 415 -11.20 13.91 9.18
CA LYS A 415 -12.41 14.53 8.63
C LYS A 415 -13.65 13.87 9.20
N SER A 416 -14.74 14.64 9.25
CA SER A 416 -16.03 14.19 9.78
C SER A 416 -16.72 13.12 8.92
N ASP A 417 -16.23 12.86 7.71
CA ASP A 417 -16.75 11.84 6.78
C ASP A 417 -15.79 10.67 6.55
N ASP A 418 -14.56 10.71 7.06
CA ASP A 418 -13.59 9.62 6.93
C ASP A 418 -14.15 8.29 7.48
N TRP A 419 -14.96 8.37 8.54
CA TRP A 419 -15.62 7.22 9.17
C TRP A 419 -16.51 6.42 8.22
N LYS A 420 -17.10 7.06 7.19
CA LYS A 420 -17.98 6.38 6.23
C LYS A 420 -17.20 5.38 5.39
N HIS A 421 -15.98 5.72 5.03
CA HIS A 421 -15.11 4.84 4.26
C HIS A 421 -14.52 3.73 5.12
N ALA A 422 -14.15 4.06 6.36
CA ALA A 422 -13.75 3.06 7.35
C ALA A 422 -14.88 2.05 7.59
N TRP A 423 -16.12 2.52 7.74
CA TRP A 423 -17.30 1.66 7.89
C TRP A 423 -17.50 0.75 6.69
N GLY A 424 -17.48 1.32 5.47
CA GLY A 424 -17.58 0.52 4.24
C GLY A 424 -16.48 -0.54 4.10
N ALA A 425 -15.25 -0.25 4.58
CA ALA A 425 -14.18 -1.24 4.61
C ALA A 425 -14.47 -2.38 5.60
N LEU A 426 -15.02 -2.05 6.79
CA LEU A 426 -15.41 -3.07 7.77
C LEU A 426 -16.58 -3.93 7.27
N GLU A 427 -17.57 -3.34 6.59
CA GLU A 427 -18.66 -4.09 5.95
C GLU A 427 -18.13 -5.09 4.92
N LEU A 428 -17.16 -4.66 4.09
CA LEU A 428 -16.49 -5.55 3.14
C LEU A 428 -15.78 -6.70 3.86
N VAL A 429 -14.99 -6.43 4.90
CA VAL A 429 -14.30 -7.47 5.68
C VAL A 429 -15.31 -8.42 6.35
N ALA A 430 -16.34 -7.90 7.01
CA ALA A 430 -17.37 -8.68 7.70
C ALA A 430 -18.13 -9.59 6.75
N SER A 431 -18.43 -9.13 5.53
CA SER A 431 -19.11 -9.93 4.50
C SER A 431 -18.32 -11.17 4.06
N LYS A 432 -16.99 -11.18 4.29
CA LYS A 432 -16.09 -12.25 3.84
C LYS A 432 -15.62 -13.18 4.95
N ILE A 433 -15.72 -12.76 6.21
CA ILE A 433 -15.26 -13.55 7.36
C ILE A 433 -16.45 -13.94 8.23
N PRO A 434 -16.91 -15.21 8.16
CA PRO A 434 -17.99 -15.70 9.02
C PRO A 434 -17.68 -15.48 10.50
N GLY A 435 -18.66 -14.97 11.24
CA GLY A 435 -18.53 -14.68 12.67
C GLY A 435 -17.82 -13.36 12.98
N ALA A 436 -17.47 -12.55 11.98
CA ALA A 436 -17.12 -11.15 12.23
C ALA A 436 -18.36 -10.41 12.77
N ILE A 437 -18.23 -9.83 13.97
CA ILE A 437 -19.32 -9.09 14.62
C ILE A 437 -19.00 -7.61 14.54
N LEU A 438 -19.81 -6.88 13.77
CA LEU A 438 -19.73 -5.43 13.66
C LEU A 438 -20.61 -4.81 14.75
N GLU A 439 -19.98 -4.16 15.72
CA GLU A 439 -20.65 -3.59 16.90
C GLU A 439 -20.66 -2.07 16.80
N ASN A 440 -21.85 -1.47 16.86
CA ASN A 440 -21.97 -0.03 17.06
C ASN A 440 -21.86 0.27 18.57
N ILE A 441 -20.66 0.66 19.01
CA ILE A 441 -20.32 0.91 20.43
C ILE A 441 -21.34 1.84 21.10
N ASN A 442 -21.89 2.82 20.39
CA ASN A 442 -22.75 3.84 20.97
C ASN A 442 -24.23 3.45 21.06
N ALA A 443 -24.68 2.47 20.26
CA ALA A 443 -26.02 1.90 20.42
C ALA A 443 -26.16 1.14 21.74
N ILE A 444 -25.08 0.52 22.22
CA ILE A 444 -25.07 -0.33 23.41
C ILE A 444 -25.32 0.49 24.70
N ASN A 445 -24.87 1.74 24.76
CA ASN A 445 -25.04 2.57 25.95
C ASN A 445 -26.44 3.21 26.09
N THR A 446 -27.30 3.09 25.08
CA THR A 446 -28.65 3.71 25.11
C THR A 446 -29.78 2.69 25.27
N THR A 447 -29.50 1.38 25.23
CA THR A 447 -30.53 0.33 25.21
C THR A 447 -30.36 -0.70 26.33
N THR A 448 -30.16 -0.25 27.57
CA THR A 448 -30.01 -1.14 28.74
C THR A 448 -31.32 -1.61 29.38
N ASN A 449 -32.50 -1.46 28.77
CA ASN A 449 -33.78 -1.80 29.44
C ASN A 449 -34.84 -2.58 28.64
N THR A 450 -34.54 -3.19 27.48
CA THR A 450 -35.59 -3.96 26.77
C THR A 450 -35.07 -5.32 26.29
N THR A 451 -35.25 -6.32 27.14
CA THR A 451 -34.99 -7.74 26.89
C THR A 451 -36.01 -8.28 25.89
N THR A 452 -35.68 -8.25 24.59
CA THR A 452 -36.48 -9.00 23.60
C THR A 452 -35.57 -9.86 22.73
N THR A 453 -35.62 -11.15 23.02
CA THR A 453 -34.93 -12.23 22.34
C THR A 453 -35.62 -12.52 21.01
N THR A 454 -35.10 -12.01 19.89
CA THR A 454 -35.44 -12.53 18.56
C THR A 454 -34.23 -12.52 17.64
N ASN A 455 -34.04 -13.65 16.95
CA ASN A 455 -33.04 -13.88 15.91
C ASN A 455 -33.10 -12.76 14.86
N THR A 456 -32.21 -11.78 14.98
CA THR A 456 -32.18 -10.63 14.08
C THR A 456 -31.05 -10.85 13.08
N THR A 457 -31.41 -11.16 11.84
CA THR A 457 -30.57 -10.82 10.67
C THR A 457 -30.13 -9.37 10.84
N ALA A 458 -28.84 -9.16 11.05
CA ALA A 458 -28.25 -7.86 11.35
C ALA A 458 -28.58 -6.87 10.22
N ASN A 459 -29.67 -6.11 10.40
CA ASN A 459 -29.89 -4.89 9.64
C ASN A 459 -28.87 -3.89 10.15
N THR A 460 -27.74 -3.78 9.45
CA THR A 460 -26.69 -2.78 9.64
C THR A 460 -27.25 -1.40 9.32
N ALA A 461 -28.03 -0.83 10.25
CA ALA A 461 -28.36 0.58 10.20
C ALA A 461 -27.06 1.38 10.38
N ALA A 462 -26.76 2.26 9.42
CA ALA A 462 -25.62 3.16 9.51
C ALA A 462 -25.68 3.95 10.83
N PRO A 463 -24.54 4.18 11.51
CA PRO A 463 -24.52 4.90 12.77
C PRO A 463 -25.13 6.30 12.60
N ASN A 464 -25.92 6.72 13.60
CA ASN A 464 -26.48 8.07 13.66
C ASN A 464 -25.34 9.10 13.60
N THR A 465 -25.58 10.21 12.90
CA THR A 465 -24.57 11.21 12.47
C THR A 465 -23.77 11.88 13.59
N SER A 466 -24.10 11.65 14.86
CA SER A 466 -23.38 12.20 16.02
C SER A 466 -22.22 11.32 16.50
N THR A 467 -22.15 10.06 16.08
CA THR A 467 -21.20 9.09 16.65
C THR A 467 -20.04 8.78 15.73
N THR A 468 -18.84 9.05 16.24
CA THR A 468 -17.57 9.09 15.48
C THR A 468 -16.64 7.92 15.81
N SER A 469 -17.10 6.94 16.60
CA SER A 469 -16.36 5.70 16.92
C SER A 469 -17.23 4.46 16.76
N PHE A 470 -16.63 3.38 16.26
CA PHE A 470 -17.22 2.05 16.14
C PHE A 470 -16.12 0.99 16.15
N SER A 471 -16.50 -0.26 16.41
CA SER A 471 -15.58 -1.39 16.40
C SER A 471 -16.16 -2.65 15.76
N MET A 472 -15.28 -3.53 15.30
CA MET A 472 -15.58 -4.87 14.81
C MET A 472 -14.61 -5.85 15.44
N LYS A 473 -15.09 -7.03 15.82
CA LYS A 473 -14.22 -8.13 16.27
C LYS A 473 -14.12 -9.20 15.20
N VAL A 474 -12.89 -9.64 14.93
CA VAL A 474 -12.58 -10.77 14.06
C VAL A 474 -11.66 -11.72 14.81
N GLY A 475 -12.24 -12.77 15.40
CA GLY A 475 -11.52 -13.61 16.36
C GLY A 475 -11.02 -12.78 17.55
N HIS A 476 -9.71 -12.77 17.78
CA HIS A 476 -9.08 -11.98 18.85
C HIS A 476 -8.68 -10.56 18.44
N THR A 477 -8.80 -10.22 17.15
CA THR A 477 -8.44 -8.90 16.65
C THR A 477 -9.63 -7.96 16.76
N GLU A 478 -9.45 -6.86 17.47
CA GLU A 478 -10.40 -5.75 17.52
C GLU A 478 -10.01 -4.67 16.49
N ILE A 479 -10.94 -4.29 15.62
CA ILE A 479 -10.74 -3.25 14.62
C ILE A 479 -11.64 -2.07 15.00
N ALA A 480 -11.07 -0.89 15.19
CA ALA A 480 -11.83 0.29 15.57
C ALA A 480 -11.54 1.49 14.68
N TYR A 481 -12.53 2.34 14.48
CA TYR A 481 -12.33 3.67 13.90
C TYR A 481 -12.28 4.73 15.01
N VAL A 482 -11.31 5.63 14.91
CA VAL A 482 -11.13 6.75 15.84
C VAL A 482 -10.98 8.04 15.05
N GLN A 483 -11.79 9.05 15.38
CA GLN A 483 -11.63 10.39 14.83
C GLN A 483 -10.73 11.25 15.73
N ILE A 484 -9.76 11.92 15.11
CA ILE A 484 -8.94 12.93 15.78
C ILE A 484 -9.80 14.14 16.14
N PRO A 485 -9.88 14.55 17.42
CA PRO A 485 -10.85 15.55 17.87
C PRO A 485 -10.42 17.00 17.60
N SER A 486 -9.14 17.25 17.31
CA SER A 486 -8.60 18.61 17.22
C SER A 486 -7.65 18.79 16.05
N GLN A 487 -7.80 19.90 15.32
CA GLN A 487 -6.88 20.29 14.27
C GLN A 487 -5.44 20.47 14.78
N SER A 488 -5.25 20.90 16.03
CA SER A 488 -3.92 21.10 16.62
C SER A 488 -3.07 19.82 16.66
N TRP A 489 -3.70 18.64 16.63
CA TRP A 489 -3.00 17.35 16.62
C TRP A 489 -2.43 17.00 15.24
N VAL A 490 -3.09 17.48 14.18
CA VAL A 490 -2.72 17.17 12.79
C VAL A 490 -2.03 18.32 12.09
N LYS A 491 -2.20 19.56 12.58
CA LYS A 491 -1.59 20.74 11.97
C LYS A 491 -0.08 20.75 12.24
N THR A 492 0.67 21.10 11.21
CA THR A 492 2.12 21.26 11.23
C THR A 492 2.50 22.53 10.47
N ASN A 493 3.79 22.85 10.41
CA ASN A 493 4.24 23.96 9.57
C ASN A 493 4.15 23.61 8.07
N ALA A 494 4.28 22.32 7.72
CA ALA A 494 4.31 21.84 6.35
C ALA A 494 2.91 21.46 5.79
N TYR A 495 2.01 20.98 6.65
CA TYR A 495 0.70 20.44 6.27
C TYR A 495 -0.40 20.91 7.22
N GLU A 496 -1.56 21.27 6.64
CA GLU A 496 -2.78 21.56 7.39
C GLU A 496 -3.37 20.31 8.06
N ILE A 497 -3.16 19.13 7.46
CA ILE A 497 -3.66 17.86 7.93
C ILE A 497 -2.56 16.81 7.78
N ASN A 498 -1.89 16.46 8.89
CA ASN A 498 -0.97 15.34 9.04
C ASN A 498 -1.62 14.30 9.98
N VAL A 499 -2.43 13.40 9.41
CA VAL A 499 -3.12 12.34 10.18
C VAL A 499 -2.15 11.43 10.94
N PRO A 500 -1.00 11.00 10.38
CA PRO A 500 0.00 10.21 11.11
C PRO A 500 0.46 10.88 12.42
N LYS A 501 0.72 12.19 12.41
CA LYS A 501 1.05 12.95 13.63
C LYS A 501 -0.07 12.86 14.67
N GLY A 502 -1.31 13.06 14.24
CA GLY A 502 -2.48 12.97 15.13
C GLY A 502 -2.69 11.57 15.71
N ALA A 503 -2.44 10.53 14.92
CA ALA A 503 -2.48 9.14 15.39
C ALA A 503 -1.42 8.86 16.47
N LEU A 504 -0.17 9.31 16.24
CA LEU A 504 0.92 9.19 17.22
C LEU A 504 0.61 9.95 18.51
N PHE A 505 0.10 11.19 18.39
CA PHE A 505 -0.30 11.99 19.54
C PHE A 505 -1.38 11.29 20.37
N GLY A 506 -2.46 10.84 19.71
CA GLY A 506 -3.59 10.20 20.36
C GLY A 506 -3.22 8.93 21.10
N VAL A 507 -2.48 8.02 20.46
CA VAL A 507 -2.01 6.80 21.11
C VAL A 507 -1.05 7.10 22.27
N GLN A 508 -0.09 8.02 22.11
CA GLN A 508 0.79 8.38 23.22
C GLN A 508 -0.01 8.96 24.40
N ALA A 509 -1.00 9.83 24.14
CA ALA A 509 -1.86 10.39 25.16
C ALA A 509 -2.72 9.32 25.85
N ALA A 510 -3.23 8.35 25.10
CA ALA A 510 -3.99 7.22 25.63
C ALA A 510 -3.15 6.37 26.58
N ILE A 511 -1.93 6.00 26.16
CA ILE A 511 -0.98 5.21 26.96
C ILE A 511 -0.63 5.95 28.26
N LYS A 512 -0.37 7.26 28.17
CA LYS A 512 0.00 8.10 29.31
C LYS A 512 -1.20 8.41 30.23
N GLY A 513 -2.43 8.12 29.80
CA GLY A 513 -3.64 8.45 30.55
C GLY A 513 -3.99 9.94 30.56
N ASN A 514 -3.56 10.68 29.55
CA ASN A 514 -3.70 12.14 29.48
C ASN A 514 -4.88 12.61 28.61
N LEU A 515 -5.60 11.70 27.93
CA LEU A 515 -6.70 12.05 27.03
C LEU A 515 -7.86 12.77 27.74
N THR A 516 -8.34 12.23 28.86
CA THR A 516 -9.51 12.75 29.58
C THR A 516 -9.31 14.15 30.16
N LYS A 517 -8.08 14.52 30.48
CA LYS A 517 -7.76 15.86 31.02
C LYS A 517 -7.77 16.95 29.97
N GLN A 518 -7.50 16.58 28.72
CA GLN A 518 -7.29 17.54 27.64
C GLN A 518 -8.47 17.59 26.68
N PHE A 519 -9.26 16.51 26.56
CA PHE A 519 -10.32 16.40 25.56
C PHE A 519 -11.51 15.59 26.09
N HIS A 520 -12.65 16.25 26.30
CA HIS A 520 -13.85 15.64 26.87
C HIS A 520 -14.46 14.50 26.03
N ASN A 521 -14.09 14.39 24.74
CA ASN A 521 -14.73 13.48 23.78
C ASN A 521 -13.83 12.31 23.32
N ALA A 522 -12.61 12.19 23.85
CA ALA A 522 -11.69 11.09 23.50
C ALA A 522 -11.34 10.28 24.75
N SER A 523 -11.64 8.99 24.73
CA SER A 523 -11.35 8.07 25.83
C SER A 523 -10.08 7.26 25.55
N ALA A 524 -9.44 6.70 26.57
CA ALA A 524 -8.30 5.80 26.34
C ALA A 524 -8.75 4.49 25.68
N GLU A 525 -10.00 4.12 25.92
CA GLU A 525 -10.70 2.95 25.42
C GLU A 525 -10.92 3.03 23.91
N ASP A 526 -11.20 4.22 23.36
CA ASP A 526 -11.29 4.41 21.89
C ASP A 526 -9.97 4.04 21.20
N TRP A 527 -8.83 4.38 21.81
CA TRP A 527 -7.51 4.17 21.25
C TRP A 527 -6.93 2.78 21.59
N LEU A 528 -7.14 2.28 22.81
CA LEU A 528 -6.48 1.06 23.29
C LEU A 528 -7.43 -0.13 23.48
N GLY A 529 -8.73 0.07 23.28
CA GLY A 529 -9.76 -0.94 23.50
C GLY A 529 -10.16 -1.07 24.96
N THR A 530 -11.23 -1.83 25.19
CA THR A 530 -11.78 -2.11 26.53
C THR A 530 -11.37 -3.49 27.04
N THR A 531 -10.94 -4.38 26.14
CA THR A 531 -10.65 -5.79 26.44
C THR A 531 -9.40 -5.95 27.32
N TYR A 532 -8.39 -5.10 27.10
CA TYR A 532 -7.09 -5.19 27.77
C TYR A 532 -6.72 -3.87 28.42
N ASP A 533 -5.92 -3.93 29.48
CA ASP A 533 -5.39 -2.74 30.12
C ASP A 533 -4.34 -2.03 29.25
N ARG A 534 -3.96 -0.81 29.65
CA ARG A 534 -2.96 -0.01 28.90
C ARG A 534 -1.56 -0.64 28.92
N SER A 535 -1.27 -1.51 29.90
CA SER A 535 0.04 -2.14 30.07
C SER A 535 0.23 -3.34 29.13
N TYR A 536 -0.88 -3.96 28.71
CA TYR A 536 -0.92 -5.08 27.78
C TYR A 536 -0.21 -4.79 26.45
N TRP A 537 -0.45 -3.61 25.87
CA TRP A 537 0.09 -3.23 24.57
C TRP A 537 1.60 -3.01 24.66
N LYS A 538 2.37 -3.84 23.94
CA LYS A 538 3.85 -3.82 23.95
C LYS A 538 4.44 -3.26 22.67
N TYR A 539 3.75 -3.41 21.55
CA TYR A 539 4.26 -3.02 20.23
C TYR A 539 3.25 -2.18 19.46
N PHE A 540 3.75 -1.40 18.52
CA PHE A 540 2.95 -0.50 17.70
C PHE A 540 3.40 -0.59 16.25
N TYR A 541 2.42 -0.78 15.36
CA TYR A 541 2.63 -0.77 13.93
C TYR A 541 1.97 0.49 13.35
N LEU A 542 2.70 1.32 12.61
CA LEU A 542 2.11 2.42 11.84
C LEU A 542 2.13 2.03 10.36
N THR A 543 1.06 2.34 9.63
CA THR A 543 0.92 2.12 8.19
C THR A 543 -0.10 3.08 7.58
N GLU A 544 -0.19 3.02 6.26
CA GLU A 544 -1.14 3.77 5.45
C GLU A 544 -2.32 2.89 4.97
N PRO A 545 -3.44 3.50 4.56
CA PRO A 545 -4.64 2.76 4.14
C PRO A 545 -4.51 2.01 2.82
N ASP A 546 -3.39 2.16 2.13
CA ASP A 546 -3.06 1.63 0.81
C ASP A 546 -1.90 0.65 0.80
N THR A 547 -1.48 0.27 1.98
CA THR A 547 -0.25 -0.45 2.23
C THR A 547 -0.59 -1.85 2.75
N ILE A 548 -0.23 -2.86 1.98
CA ILE A 548 -0.55 -4.26 2.26
C ILE A 548 0.68 -4.94 2.84
N LEU A 549 0.57 -5.36 4.10
CA LEU A 549 1.65 -6.06 4.81
C LEU A 549 1.82 -7.50 4.30
N HIS A 550 3.06 -7.86 4.01
CA HIS A 550 3.50 -9.22 3.73
C HIS A 550 4.53 -9.67 4.76
N THR A 551 4.25 -10.78 5.43
CA THR A 551 5.18 -11.39 6.38
C THR A 551 4.93 -12.89 6.50
N LYS A 552 6.00 -13.66 6.69
CA LYS A 552 5.91 -15.11 6.88
C LYS A 552 5.48 -15.42 8.30
N LYS A 553 4.33 -16.08 8.44
CA LYS A 553 3.72 -16.43 9.74
C LYS A 553 4.64 -17.16 10.72
N HIS A 554 5.52 -18.01 10.21
CA HIS A 554 6.44 -18.77 11.07
C HIS A 554 7.57 -17.92 11.66
N LEU A 555 7.78 -16.70 11.16
CA LEU A 555 8.79 -15.76 11.67
C LEU A 555 8.25 -14.79 12.73
N LEU A 556 6.94 -14.76 12.97
CA LEU A 556 6.32 -13.80 13.90
C LEU A 556 6.89 -13.88 15.32
N SER A 557 7.24 -15.08 15.79
CA SER A 557 7.91 -15.25 17.09
C SER A 557 9.30 -14.61 17.11
N LEU A 558 10.09 -14.74 16.04
CA LEU A 558 11.42 -14.15 15.94
C LEU A 558 11.36 -12.62 15.80
N ILE A 559 10.37 -12.11 15.07
CA ILE A 559 10.07 -10.68 14.99
C ILE A 559 9.74 -10.16 16.40
N ARG A 560 8.83 -10.83 17.13
CA ARG A 560 8.51 -10.50 18.53
C ARG A 560 9.76 -10.48 19.41
N ASP A 561 10.58 -11.52 19.35
CA ASP A 561 11.78 -11.62 20.20
C ASP A 561 12.77 -10.47 19.91
N GLY A 562 12.86 -10.01 18.66
CA GLY A 562 13.61 -8.80 18.34
C GLY A 562 12.98 -7.52 18.90
N LEU A 563 11.65 -7.37 18.82
CA LEU A 563 10.95 -6.24 19.44
C LEU A 563 11.15 -6.18 20.95
N ASP A 564 11.14 -7.34 21.62
CA ASP A 564 11.42 -7.44 23.06
C ASP A 564 12.84 -7.00 23.41
N ARG A 565 13.80 -7.18 22.48
CA ARG A 565 15.18 -6.64 22.60
C ARG A 565 15.30 -5.16 22.24
N GLY A 566 14.22 -4.49 21.86
CA GLY A 566 14.23 -3.09 21.46
C GLY A 566 14.50 -2.85 19.97
N ILE A 567 14.64 -3.90 19.15
CA ILE A 567 14.78 -3.79 17.69
C ILE A 567 13.48 -3.23 17.11
N MET A 568 13.62 -2.41 16.10
CA MET A 568 12.50 -1.89 15.31
C MET A 568 12.60 -2.41 13.90
N TYR A 569 11.46 -2.82 13.34
CA TYR A 569 11.41 -3.38 12.00
C TYR A 569 10.82 -2.36 11.04
N MET A 570 11.58 -2.09 9.97
CA MET A 570 11.17 -1.28 8.83
C MET A 570 10.88 -2.24 7.68
N PRO A 571 9.64 -2.33 7.18
CA PRO A 571 9.34 -3.18 6.05
C PRO A 571 9.99 -2.63 4.77
N HIS A 572 10.37 -3.52 3.86
CA HIS A 572 10.68 -3.12 2.48
C HIS A 572 9.41 -2.61 1.80
N ARG A 573 9.42 -1.40 1.23
CA ARG A 573 8.24 -0.82 0.57
C ARG A 573 8.32 -1.02 -0.94
N LEU A 574 7.58 -1.99 -1.47
CA LEU A 574 7.53 -2.27 -2.90
C LEU A 574 6.74 -1.19 -3.63
N GLN A 575 7.32 -0.68 -4.73
CA GLN A 575 6.68 0.34 -5.56
C GLN A 575 6.02 -0.27 -6.79
N PRO A 576 4.72 0.00 -7.02
CA PRO A 576 4.02 -0.54 -8.16
C PRO A 576 4.53 0.15 -9.43
N ILE A 577 4.71 -0.64 -10.48
CA ILE A 577 5.08 -0.17 -11.81
C ILE A 577 3.86 -0.35 -12.72
N PRO A 578 3.31 0.73 -13.32
CA PRO A 578 2.29 0.61 -14.36
C PRO A 578 2.74 -0.38 -15.45
N HIS A 579 2.10 -1.55 -15.49
CA HIS A 579 2.47 -2.64 -16.39
C HIS A 579 1.25 -3.16 -17.17
N GLU A 580 1.45 -3.57 -18.43
CA GLU A 580 0.36 -4.07 -19.28
C GLU A 580 -0.29 -5.36 -18.75
N TYR A 581 0.43 -6.15 -17.95
CA TYR A 581 -0.11 -7.33 -17.27
C TYR A 581 -1.19 -7.01 -16.23
N ASN A 582 -1.23 -5.78 -15.73
CA ASN A 582 -2.27 -5.32 -14.81
C ASN A 582 -3.44 -4.66 -15.54
N LEU A 583 -3.46 -4.70 -16.87
CA LEU A 583 -4.63 -4.28 -17.64
C LEU A 583 -5.64 -5.42 -17.66
N PRO A 584 -6.96 -5.13 -17.63
CA PRO A 584 -7.96 -6.17 -17.81
C PRO A 584 -7.70 -6.88 -19.14
N PRO A 585 -7.84 -8.22 -19.19
CA PRO A 585 -7.74 -8.93 -20.46
C PRO A 585 -8.79 -8.34 -21.41
N ALA A 586 -8.39 -8.05 -22.65
CA ALA A 586 -9.34 -7.59 -23.67
C ALA A 586 -10.53 -8.56 -23.69
N LYS A 587 -11.76 -8.04 -23.50
CA LYS A 587 -12.98 -8.86 -23.58
C LYS A 587 -13.01 -9.54 -24.95
N LYS A 588 -12.60 -10.79 -25.02
CA LYS A 588 -12.80 -11.61 -26.20
C LYS A 588 -14.30 -11.87 -26.29
N GLY A 589 -14.90 -11.70 -27.48
CA GLY A 589 -16.19 -12.31 -27.75
C GLY A 589 -16.08 -13.80 -27.40
N ALA A 590 -17.12 -14.38 -26.78
CA ALA A 590 -17.10 -15.63 -26.02
C ALA A 590 -16.52 -16.89 -26.73
N ASN A 591 -16.10 -16.81 -28.00
CA ASN A 591 -15.73 -17.94 -28.84
C ASN A 591 -14.27 -17.93 -29.35
N GLN A 592 -13.36 -17.08 -28.86
CA GLN A 592 -11.94 -17.11 -29.27
C GLN A 592 -11.03 -17.64 -28.16
N GLN A 593 -10.63 -18.89 -28.32
CA GLN A 593 -9.70 -19.61 -27.45
C GLN A 593 -8.35 -18.88 -27.32
N GLN A 594 -7.76 -18.98 -26.14
CA GLN A 594 -6.70 -18.12 -25.63
C GLN A 594 -5.37 -18.26 -26.37
N ASP A 595 -5.14 -17.43 -27.38
CA ASP A 595 -3.79 -16.97 -27.67
C ASP A 595 -3.52 -15.73 -26.78
N VAL A 596 -2.82 -15.93 -25.66
CA VAL A 596 -2.45 -14.87 -24.69
C VAL A 596 -1.44 -13.92 -25.32
N THR A 597 -0.71 -14.37 -26.35
CA THR A 597 0.36 -13.58 -26.99
C THR A 597 -0.16 -12.55 -28.01
N LYS A 598 -1.38 -12.71 -28.55
CA LYS A 598 -1.96 -11.80 -29.56
C LYS A 598 -3.03 -10.85 -29.03
N GLY A 599 -3.39 -10.96 -27.76
CA GLY A 599 -4.59 -10.37 -27.19
C GLY A 599 -4.39 -9.07 -26.42
N ASN A 600 -3.87 -7.99 -27.01
CA ASN A 600 -4.09 -6.65 -26.44
C ASN A 600 -3.90 -5.43 -27.39
N LYS A 601 -4.08 -5.61 -28.71
CA LYS A 601 -3.81 -4.54 -29.69
C LYS A 601 -4.69 -3.28 -29.54
N TYR A 602 -5.87 -3.41 -28.91
CA TYR A 602 -6.81 -2.29 -28.69
C TYR A 602 -6.52 -1.49 -27.42
N LEU A 603 -6.31 -2.17 -26.27
CA LEU A 603 -5.95 -1.50 -25.02
C LEU A 603 -4.54 -0.89 -25.13
N SER A 604 -3.58 -1.60 -25.73
CA SER A 604 -2.25 -1.04 -25.98
C SER A 604 -2.31 0.27 -26.77
N LYS A 605 -3.19 0.48 -27.76
CA LYS A 605 -3.26 1.79 -28.46
C LYS A 605 -3.69 2.96 -27.57
N ARG A 606 -4.61 2.74 -26.62
CA ARG A 606 -5.13 3.80 -25.72
C ARG A 606 -4.18 4.08 -24.55
N TYR A 607 -3.41 3.08 -24.14
CA TYR A 607 -2.53 3.12 -22.97
C TYR A 607 -1.04 3.11 -23.29
N LYS A 608 -0.70 3.00 -24.57
CA LYS A 608 0.68 3.01 -25.07
C LYS A 608 1.43 4.21 -24.49
N GLY A 609 2.59 3.95 -23.90
CA GLY A 609 3.43 4.97 -23.27
C GLY A 609 3.05 5.35 -21.84
N ARG A 610 1.96 4.80 -21.28
CA ARG A 610 1.58 4.95 -19.86
C ARG A 610 1.86 3.71 -19.01
N TYR A 611 2.05 2.56 -19.64
CA TYR A 611 2.34 1.29 -18.99
C TYR A 611 3.56 0.67 -19.67
N LEU A 612 4.37 -0.04 -18.89
CA LEU A 612 5.43 -0.89 -19.43
C LEU A 612 4.80 -2.02 -20.25
N PRO A 613 5.29 -2.24 -21.48
CA PRO A 613 4.76 -3.25 -22.37
C PRO A 613 5.10 -4.66 -21.90
N GLY A 614 4.11 -5.54 -21.94
CA GLY A 614 4.26 -6.93 -21.49
C GLY A 614 4.97 -7.84 -22.49
N ASP A 615 5.23 -7.36 -23.70
CA ASP A 615 5.81 -8.09 -24.82
C ASP A 615 7.23 -7.64 -25.18
N ILE A 616 7.80 -6.66 -24.45
CA ILE A 616 9.16 -6.15 -24.71
C ILE A 616 10.11 -6.56 -23.59
N HIS A 617 11.13 -7.36 -23.93
CA HIS A 617 12.21 -7.70 -23.01
C HIS A 617 13.02 -6.44 -22.59
N PRO A 618 13.47 -6.30 -21.34
CA PRO A 618 13.28 -7.23 -20.21
C PRO A 618 11.98 -6.98 -19.42
N PHE A 619 11.14 -6.01 -19.81
CA PHE A 619 9.90 -5.70 -19.09
C PHE A 619 8.89 -6.86 -19.11
N SER A 620 8.94 -7.70 -20.14
CA SER A 620 8.17 -8.94 -20.19
C SER A 620 8.64 -10.02 -19.20
N ASN A 621 9.83 -9.90 -18.62
CA ASN A 621 10.39 -10.88 -17.69
C ASN A 621 9.95 -10.58 -16.25
N ILE A 622 8.70 -10.95 -15.95
CA ILE A 622 8.10 -10.79 -14.62
C ILE A 622 8.39 -12.04 -13.80
N THR A 623 9.00 -11.86 -12.62
CA THR A 623 9.15 -12.94 -11.66
C THR A 623 7.94 -13.00 -10.73
N PHE A 624 7.21 -14.11 -10.77
CA PHE A 624 6.08 -14.35 -9.87
C PHE A 624 6.58 -15.03 -8.59
N LEU A 625 6.50 -14.32 -7.47
CA LEU A 625 6.93 -14.79 -6.16
C LEU A 625 5.77 -15.48 -5.46
N ASP A 626 5.95 -16.76 -5.15
CA ASP A 626 5.09 -17.54 -4.27
C ASP A 626 5.39 -17.27 -2.79
N ARG A 627 4.55 -17.81 -1.90
CA ARG A 627 4.68 -17.63 -0.44
C ARG A 627 6.01 -18.17 0.12
N ASP A 628 6.55 -19.20 -0.52
CA ASP A 628 7.77 -19.89 -0.09
C ASP A 628 9.01 -19.36 -0.84
N ASP A 629 8.83 -18.41 -1.76
CA ASP A 629 9.93 -17.78 -2.46
C ASP A 629 10.57 -16.68 -1.61
N HIS A 630 11.75 -16.25 -2.04
CA HIS A 630 12.59 -15.28 -1.36
C HIS A 630 12.91 -14.12 -2.31
N CYS A 631 13.12 -12.92 -1.76
CA CYS A 631 13.58 -11.74 -2.49
C CYS A 631 14.78 -11.20 -1.71
N CYS A 632 15.95 -11.74 -2.06
CA CYS A 632 17.17 -11.54 -1.30
C CYS A 632 17.77 -10.18 -1.59
N ASP A 633 18.04 -9.43 -0.54
CA ASP A 633 18.61 -8.11 -0.64
C ASP A 633 19.95 -8.12 -1.41
N ALA A 634 20.06 -7.21 -2.39
CA ALA A 634 21.26 -7.06 -3.21
C ALA A 634 22.31 -6.12 -2.60
N GLY A 635 22.24 -5.88 -1.28
CA GLY A 635 23.14 -4.97 -0.58
C GLY A 635 23.01 -3.53 -1.08
N LYS A 636 24.15 -2.91 -1.39
CA LYS A 636 24.28 -1.51 -1.85
C LYS A 636 23.97 -1.31 -3.34
N GLY A 637 23.22 -2.24 -3.94
CA GLY A 637 22.76 -2.11 -5.30
C GLY A 637 21.58 -1.13 -5.42
N TRP A 638 21.87 0.15 -5.72
CA TRP A 638 20.85 1.14 -6.13
C TRP A 638 21.06 1.60 -7.57
N PRO A 639 20.72 0.78 -8.57
CA PRO A 639 20.86 1.17 -9.97
C PRO A 639 20.23 2.53 -10.28
N GLY A 640 19.08 2.86 -9.66
CA GLY A 640 18.41 4.14 -9.82
C GLY A 640 19.26 5.36 -9.43
N ARG A 641 20.26 5.17 -8.55
CA ARG A 641 21.22 6.19 -8.10
C ARG A 641 22.56 6.15 -8.85
N SER A 642 22.81 5.15 -9.69
CA SER A 642 24.09 5.01 -10.40
C SER A 642 24.38 6.25 -11.25
N ALA A 643 25.60 6.77 -11.13
CA ALA A 643 26.12 7.88 -11.94
C ALA A 643 26.27 7.49 -13.42
N GLU A 644 26.28 6.18 -13.73
CA GLU A 644 26.35 5.66 -15.10
C GLU A 644 25.17 6.10 -15.97
N PHE A 645 24.08 6.58 -15.37
CA PHE A 645 22.98 7.19 -16.11
C PHE A 645 23.24 8.64 -16.56
N GLY A 646 24.42 9.20 -16.23
CA GLY A 646 25.05 10.40 -16.79
C GLY A 646 24.97 11.65 -15.91
N GLU A 647 26.07 12.41 -15.80
CA GLU A 647 26.19 13.68 -15.03
C GLU A 647 25.17 14.77 -15.44
N LYS A 648 24.63 14.70 -16.66
CA LYS A 648 23.60 15.64 -17.15
C LYS A 648 22.17 15.23 -16.78
N GLN A 649 21.95 13.98 -16.38
CA GLN A 649 20.67 13.56 -15.84
C GLN A 649 20.75 13.71 -14.33
N ILE A 650 20.07 14.72 -13.79
CA ILE A 650 19.91 14.95 -12.35
C ILE A 650 19.66 13.57 -11.72
N PRO A 651 20.55 13.09 -10.83
CA PRO A 651 20.34 11.81 -10.18
C PRO A 651 18.92 11.87 -9.64
N CYS A 652 18.14 10.88 -10.06
CA CYS A 652 16.93 10.51 -9.37
C CYS A 652 17.24 10.60 -7.88
N GLY A 653 16.64 11.57 -7.18
CA GLY A 653 16.92 11.74 -5.77
C GLY A 653 16.44 10.51 -4.99
N THR A 654 15.94 10.74 -3.79
CA THR A 654 15.41 9.68 -2.92
C THR A 654 14.34 8.79 -3.60
N TRP A 655 13.62 9.31 -4.59
CA TRP A 655 12.45 8.65 -5.22
C TRP A 655 12.72 8.23 -6.66
N TRP A 656 13.45 7.12 -6.85
CA TRP A 656 13.90 6.68 -8.17
C TRP A 656 12.78 6.52 -9.20
N TRP A 657 11.58 6.18 -8.76
CA TRP A 657 10.45 5.94 -9.65
C TRP A 657 9.86 7.21 -10.24
N GLY A 658 10.14 8.39 -9.66
CA GLY A 658 9.67 9.68 -10.18
C GLY A 658 10.37 10.11 -11.47
N CYS A 659 11.51 9.49 -11.76
CA CYS A 659 12.39 9.78 -12.88
C CYS A 659 12.84 8.52 -13.65
N GLY A 660 12.61 7.33 -13.08
CA GLY A 660 12.81 6.04 -13.74
C GLY A 660 11.62 5.58 -14.58
N PHE A 661 10.45 6.23 -14.42
CA PHE A 661 9.24 5.94 -15.18
C PHE A 661 8.80 7.19 -15.96
N ASP A 662 9.34 7.36 -17.17
CA ASP A 662 8.99 8.45 -18.07
C ASP A 662 7.78 8.09 -18.94
N ARG A 663 6.69 8.85 -18.81
CA ARG A 663 5.54 8.73 -19.72
C ARG A 663 5.96 9.12 -21.14
N VAL A 664 5.67 8.25 -22.10
CA VAL A 664 5.87 8.56 -23.53
C VAL A 664 4.60 9.21 -24.07
N VAL A 665 4.65 10.53 -24.29
CA VAL A 665 3.47 11.32 -24.69
C VAL A 665 3.07 11.09 -26.15
N ASP A 666 4.03 10.95 -27.08
CA ASP A 666 3.73 10.68 -28.49
C ASP A 666 3.69 9.19 -28.79
N VAL A 667 2.47 8.63 -28.77
CA VAL A 667 2.21 7.20 -29.01
C VAL A 667 2.71 6.74 -30.39
N ARG A 668 2.84 7.65 -31.36
CA ARG A 668 3.30 7.31 -32.72
C ARG A 668 4.79 7.00 -32.77
N GLN A 669 5.55 7.49 -31.78
CA GLN A 669 7.00 7.28 -31.68
C GLN A 669 7.36 6.06 -30.83
N LEU A 670 6.37 5.39 -30.23
CA LEU A 670 6.60 4.21 -29.40
C LEU A 670 7.14 3.04 -30.21
N ASN A 671 8.44 2.81 -30.09
CA ASN A 671 9.12 1.58 -30.46
C ASN A 671 9.87 1.02 -29.25
N ALA A 672 10.31 -0.24 -29.34
CA ALA A 672 10.99 -0.92 -28.24
C ALA A 672 12.25 -0.18 -27.76
N THR A 673 13.00 0.43 -28.67
CA THR A 673 14.21 1.20 -28.38
C THR A 673 13.91 2.42 -27.52
N LEU A 674 12.93 3.25 -27.92
CA LEU A 674 12.52 4.43 -27.17
C LEU A 674 11.98 4.06 -25.79
N ILE A 675 11.19 2.98 -25.70
CA ILE A 675 10.66 2.50 -24.41
C ILE A 675 11.80 2.09 -23.49
N ARG A 676 12.78 1.32 -23.98
CA ARG A 676 13.97 0.93 -23.21
C ARG A 676 14.81 2.13 -22.80
N GLU A 677 14.99 3.11 -23.68
CA GLU A 677 15.75 4.33 -23.38
C GLU A 677 15.06 5.15 -22.27
N LYS A 678 13.74 5.35 -22.38
CA LYS A 678 12.93 6.10 -21.41
C LYS A 678 12.84 5.40 -20.05
N HIS A 679 12.89 4.08 -20.04
CA HIS A 679 12.83 3.27 -18.83
C HIS A 679 14.16 2.59 -18.52
N LYS A 680 15.29 3.15 -18.98
CA LYS A 680 16.61 2.51 -18.87
C LYS A 680 17.00 2.18 -17.42
N ARG A 681 16.54 2.98 -16.47
CA ARG A 681 16.77 2.78 -15.02
C ARG A 681 15.99 1.59 -14.46
N LEU A 682 14.92 1.16 -15.12
CA LEU A 682 14.15 -0.02 -14.74
C LEU A 682 14.82 -1.33 -15.20
N LEU A 683 15.68 -1.28 -16.22
CA LEU A 683 16.30 -2.46 -16.82
C LEU A 683 17.20 -3.24 -15.85
N SER A 684 17.74 -2.56 -14.84
CA SER A 684 18.60 -3.12 -13.81
C SER A 684 17.85 -3.71 -12.62
N TYR A 685 16.53 -3.55 -12.57
CA TYR A 685 15.71 -4.09 -11.50
C TYR A 685 14.97 -5.34 -11.97
N SER A 686 14.82 -6.28 -11.04
CA SER A 686 13.91 -7.39 -11.22
C SER A 686 12.48 -6.88 -11.11
N ILE A 687 11.67 -7.13 -12.13
CA ILE A 687 10.24 -6.83 -12.10
C ILE A 687 9.54 -8.06 -11.53
N MET A 688 8.70 -7.85 -10.53
CA MET A 688 8.10 -8.95 -9.78
C MET A 688 6.61 -8.76 -9.53
N SER A 689 5.93 -9.86 -9.24
CA SER A 689 4.56 -9.87 -8.76
C SER A 689 4.43 -10.85 -7.61
N LEU A 690 3.63 -10.51 -6.61
CA LEU A 690 3.41 -11.38 -5.46
C LEU A 690 2.14 -12.21 -5.68
N ASN A 691 2.28 -13.53 -5.81
CA ASN A 691 1.14 -14.43 -5.96
C ASN A 691 0.27 -14.43 -4.70
N SER A 692 0.86 -14.23 -3.52
CA SER A 692 0.13 -14.03 -2.25
C SER A 692 -0.45 -12.64 -2.07
N GLY A 693 -0.11 -11.69 -2.94
CA GLY A 693 -0.45 -10.29 -2.88
C GLY A 693 -1.56 -9.86 -3.83
N THR A 694 -1.57 -8.58 -4.19
CA THR A 694 -2.61 -8.05 -5.11
C THR A 694 -2.44 -8.52 -6.56
N GLY A 695 -1.29 -9.10 -6.90
CA GLY A 695 -0.93 -9.46 -8.26
C GLY A 695 -0.53 -8.25 -9.12
N VAL A 696 -0.42 -7.05 -8.54
CA VAL A 696 0.15 -5.89 -9.22
C VAL A 696 1.62 -6.15 -9.53
N ILE A 697 2.14 -5.51 -10.58
CA ILE A 697 3.56 -5.57 -10.92
C ILE A 697 4.31 -4.53 -10.10
N PHE A 698 5.36 -4.98 -9.43
CA PHE A 698 6.23 -4.19 -8.58
C PHE A 698 7.64 -4.08 -9.14
N GLY A 699 8.24 -2.95 -8.84
CA GLY A 699 9.66 -2.68 -8.99
C GLY A 699 10.42 -2.92 -7.68
N PRO A 700 11.62 -2.31 -7.57
CA PRO A 700 12.41 -2.34 -6.35
C PRO A 700 11.72 -1.61 -5.18
N ALA A 701 12.39 -1.62 -4.03
CA ALA A 701 11.97 -0.83 -2.88
C ALA A 701 11.91 0.67 -3.22
N GLU A 702 11.17 1.43 -2.42
CA GLU A 702 10.96 2.87 -2.59
C GLU A 702 12.24 3.68 -2.85
N GLN A 703 13.32 3.24 -2.22
CA GLN A 703 14.63 3.90 -2.23
C GLN A 703 15.56 3.44 -3.35
N GLY A 704 15.08 2.50 -4.17
CA GLY A 704 15.81 1.92 -5.30
C GLY A 704 16.75 0.81 -4.89
N ARG A 705 16.66 0.31 -3.66
CA ARG A 705 17.40 -0.89 -3.25
C ARG A 705 16.90 -2.07 -4.07
N ARG A 706 17.79 -2.94 -4.55
CA ARG A 706 17.41 -4.10 -5.39
C ARG A 706 17.24 -5.37 -4.53
N CYS A 707 16.38 -6.26 -4.98
CA CYS A 707 16.40 -7.66 -4.55
C CYS A 707 16.60 -8.61 -5.73
N PHE A 708 17.06 -9.81 -5.40
CA PHE A 708 17.13 -10.96 -6.30
C PHE A 708 16.09 -11.99 -5.87
N PRO A 709 15.05 -12.21 -6.69
CA PRO A 709 14.16 -13.36 -6.53
C PRO A 709 14.94 -14.67 -6.46
N SER A 710 14.61 -15.51 -5.48
CA SER A 710 15.27 -16.80 -5.25
C SER A 710 14.27 -17.84 -4.79
N LYS A 711 14.46 -19.10 -5.22
CA LYS A 711 13.76 -20.27 -4.66
C LYS A 711 14.46 -20.81 -3.41
N GLU A 712 15.71 -20.41 -3.20
CA GLU A 712 16.51 -20.80 -2.03
C GLU A 712 16.49 -19.69 -0.97
N PRO A 713 16.56 -20.04 0.32
CA PRO A 713 16.66 -19.07 1.40
C PRO A 713 17.83 -18.12 1.21
N CYS A 714 17.63 -16.85 1.56
CA CYS A 714 18.68 -15.86 1.51
C CYS A 714 19.78 -16.21 2.52
N SER A 715 20.99 -16.40 2.02
CA SER A 715 22.19 -16.57 2.82
C SER A 715 23.09 -15.35 2.68
N PHE A 716 23.78 -14.98 3.76
CA PHE A 716 24.94 -14.11 3.62
C PHE A 716 26.04 -14.96 2.99
N SER A 717 26.39 -14.66 1.75
CA SER A 717 27.73 -14.97 1.25
C SER A 717 28.69 -14.27 2.21
N SER A 718 29.39 -15.02 3.06
CA SER A 718 30.46 -14.48 3.91
C SER A 718 31.70 -14.08 3.10
N SER A 719 31.60 -14.02 1.77
CA SER A 719 32.71 -13.96 0.82
C SER A 719 32.72 -12.72 -0.09
N GLU A 720 31.87 -11.72 0.17
CA GLU A 720 32.04 -10.35 -0.36
C GLU A 720 32.40 -9.39 0.78
#